data_AF-A0A954YRI0-F1
#
_entry.id   AF-A0A954YRI0-F1
#
_cell.length_a   1.000
_cell.length_b   1.000
_cell.length_c   1.000
_cell.angle_alpha   90.00
_cell.angle_beta   90.00
_cell.angle_gamma   90.00
#
_symmetry.space_group_name_H-M   'P 1'
#
loop_
_entity.id
_entity.type
_entity.pdbx_description
1 polymer ?
#
loop_
_entity_poly.entity_id
_entity_poly.type
_entity_poly.pdbx_seq_one_letter_code
_entity_poly.pdbx_strand_id
1 'polypeptide(L)'
;MIPSQSTLPDVNGDEQVVCASRDRDGIVSDFVEGVVLFKPKDDADLQAFLDRYDGEVIDDDTIPVPPEELGITLTDEERAPTEYVVRVNVDTADLANLEANASILGLPGRLEFTSQAGMATFACVLDAKVSGFDAGTNDVYQATQALPVGAYGVYFNSQESPTGPMTYTDAFAEPRFGSTGSQSKVALAWQFIFAHGFQRRTRVAIIDGGYWLDSAGRAMGPNSDFIPPPNRPTQYDFIDENAVADGPNIMGCGAGNPCYWHGTGAASVATGELDNRSAYAGTGGLVADPLLFKVSGAKDQRNQAVRTAVAWGADVVSMSFGGDCNLACRIADRDDTPFTDAVNRGSKTVFVAAAGNGRNTPAVGYDVGAPNFFHPCIEDHVLCVGALSDNTTTKIGYSNFGGGVDIFAPTNIPSMGYPSSTDAMGNPLPISQAAGPEQPQPSFGGTSASTPFVAGIAAMMKSLKPELSGAEITQIMIETANPGTAPANLCIDALACVRRAATGVPNISDRFEPNNTDDQARDLGSAAMINHPNLSIDSAELDYFRIQAPNGAAMTINLQHMKGLGDVNVFSIRSLGEQCTQPILLTATDLPNSTGKSFTYRVPGGPLEFAVAATAVNAYNLGITYAPTVFTADFYEANNTVATARRVNTFRFVSGIFSYFALDPRVTVDATLHTATDIDYYIVRGATVNIAEIVFLIASPTLQVYGNDSPMNVQVFRLNADGTQGASVANLNVPSCPTEALTVPLESNLDYLVRVSGTPGQYKLRNGVTGDPRRMPILVRDRIHVILNPGEPIENVIRFPELLVFAADRAYSALRIGVPGVQLRLYDIDNNVVAEGVANGPGKLLDLSNTNTGDVYAIEIMPEETGDEIAIELEWEAADPVDETNNLLANPGAETTFGDPDSDIPSWTITEGEPTIFFYNDEPQGPSLTDEGPDNRGMHLFSGGPATSFSQIQQSVAIDPSLLAAIDAGLVKFRFSAFLGGSLDDSDHTVATVTFQNGMEEALGEVILPTVTPADRDNESGLLPVEASDYVPEGTTNILVTLTFVGGEGDYNDAFADNLELVLSEYAP
;
A
#
# COMPACT_ATOMS: atom_id res chain seq x y z
N MET A 1 -31.50 -4.41 19.71
CA MET A 1 -30.30 -5.01 20.33
C MET A 1 -29.99 -6.26 19.52
N ILE A 2 -28.71 -6.62 19.35
CA ILE A 2 -28.29 -7.80 18.59
C ILE A 2 -27.21 -8.48 19.45
N PRO A 3 -27.29 -9.81 19.67
CA PRO A 3 -26.22 -10.54 20.36
C PRO A 3 -24.92 -10.47 19.58
N SER A 4 -23.82 -10.57 20.29
CA SER A 4 -22.48 -10.45 19.72
C SER A 4 -22.14 -11.56 18.72
N GLN A 5 -22.83 -12.71 18.83
CA GLN A 5 -22.99 -13.72 17.79
C GLN A 5 -24.45 -14.15 17.79
N SER A 6 -25.08 -14.34 16.62
CA SER A 6 -26.49 -14.73 16.55
C SER A 6 -26.74 -16.19 16.94
N THR A 7 -25.73 -17.04 16.72
CA THR A 7 -25.76 -18.47 17.03
C THR A 7 -24.38 -18.92 17.53
N LEU A 8 -24.35 -19.96 18.35
CA LEU A 8 -23.15 -20.65 18.80
C LEU A 8 -23.36 -22.16 18.61
N PRO A 9 -22.39 -22.90 18.07
CA PRO A 9 -22.49 -24.35 18.02
C PRO A 9 -22.51 -24.94 19.44
N ASP A 10 -23.34 -25.95 19.68
CA ASP A 10 -23.26 -26.78 20.88
C ASP A 10 -22.14 -27.83 20.78
N VAL A 11 -22.03 -28.67 21.81
CA VAL A 11 -21.04 -29.75 21.87
C VAL A 11 -21.16 -30.79 20.75
N ASN A 12 -22.29 -30.81 20.03
CA ASN A 12 -22.54 -31.65 18.85
C ASN A 12 -22.39 -30.87 17.53
N GLY A 13 -22.07 -29.58 17.58
CA GLY A 13 -21.94 -28.70 16.43
C GLY A 13 -23.26 -28.14 15.91
N ASP A 14 -24.38 -28.35 16.62
CA ASP A 14 -25.68 -27.81 16.24
C ASP A 14 -25.80 -26.34 16.68
N GLU A 15 -26.36 -25.48 15.83
CA GLU A 15 -26.49 -24.06 16.14
C GLU A 15 -27.49 -23.80 17.28
N GLN A 16 -26.99 -23.19 18.35
CA GLN A 16 -27.78 -22.66 19.46
C GLN A 16 -27.96 -21.17 19.29
N VAL A 17 -29.18 -20.69 19.46
CA VAL A 17 -29.47 -19.25 19.35
C VAL A 17 -29.01 -18.52 20.61
N VAL A 18 -28.40 -17.36 20.42
CA VAL A 18 -27.94 -16.50 21.52
C VAL A 18 -28.91 -15.33 21.70
N CYS A 19 -29.28 -15.05 22.94
CA CYS A 19 -30.02 -13.85 23.32
C CYS A 19 -29.09 -12.85 23.99
N ALA A 20 -29.16 -11.59 23.57
CA ALA A 20 -28.60 -10.49 24.33
C ALA A 20 -29.65 -9.92 25.28
N SER A 21 -29.25 -9.62 26.50
CA SER A 21 -30.03 -8.82 27.45
C SER A 21 -29.33 -7.50 27.72
N ARG A 22 -30.10 -6.43 27.92
CA ARG A 22 -29.58 -5.11 28.28
C ARG A 22 -30.30 -4.58 29.50
N ASP A 23 -29.53 -4.09 30.45
CA ASP A 23 -30.08 -3.41 31.62
C ASP A 23 -30.37 -1.93 31.35
N ARG A 24 -30.90 -1.24 32.37
CA ARG A 24 -31.25 0.18 32.30
C ARG A 24 -30.03 1.11 32.09
N ASP A 25 -28.83 0.65 32.41
CA ASP A 25 -27.57 1.41 32.34
C ASP A 25 -26.87 1.18 30.97
N GLY A 26 -27.50 0.37 30.10
CA GLY A 26 -27.06 0.13 28.73
C GLY A 26 -26.06 -1.01 28.60
N ILE A 27 -25.78 -1.73 29.69
CA ILE A 27 -24.85 -2.88 29.70
C ILE A 27 -25.53 -4.06 29.05
N VAL A 28 -24.85 -4.69 28.09
CA VAL A 28 -25.36 -5.84 27.34
C VAL A 28 -24.62 -7.11 27.77
N SER A 29 -25.35 -8.17 28.06
CA SER A 29 -24.82 -9.52 28.32
C SER A 29 -25.51 -10.53 27.41
N ASP A 30 -24.72 -11.40 26.79
CA ASP A 30 -25.22 -12.44 25.90
C ASP A 30 -25.30 -13.78 26.64
N PHE A 31 -26.31 -14.58 26.35
CA PHE A 31 -26.46 -15.94 26.88
C PHE A 31 -27.22 -16.83 25.90
N VAL A 32 -27.05 -18.14 26.04
CA VAL A 32 -27.67 -19.11 25.12
C VAL A 32 -29.15 -19.31 25.46
N GLU A 33 -30.01 -19.26 24.44
CA GLU A 33 -31.45 -19.43 24.61
C GLU A 33 -31.83 -20.87 24.95
N GLY A 34 -32.69 -21.02 25.94
CA GLY A 34 -33.24 -22.29 26.41
C GLY A 34 -32.24 -23.17 27.12
N VAL A 35 -31.09 -22.64 27.53
CA VAL A 35 -30.03 -23.39 28.20
C VAL A 35 -29.73 -22.78 29.56
N VAL A 36 -29.75 -23.64 30.57
CA VAL A 36 -29.61 -23.30 31.99
C VAL A 36 -28.53 -24.18 32.59
N LEU A 37 -27.60 -23.59 33.33
CA LEU A 37 -26.61 -24.33 34.12
C LEU A 37 -27.25 -24.72 35.46
N PHE A 38 -27.12 -25.97 35.87
CA PHE A 38 -27.73 -26.50 37.08
C PHE A 38 -26.77 -27.36 37.90
N LYS A 39 -26.64 -27.05 39.20
CA LYS A 39 -25.82 -27.81 40.15
C LYS A 39 -26.70 -28.67 41.07
N PRO A 40 -26.91 -29.96 40.76
CA PRO A 40 -27.69 -30.85 41.61
C PRO A 40 -26.94 -31.19 42.90
N LYS A 41 -27.67 -31.34 44.00
CA LYS A 41 -27.12 -31.86 45.25
C LYS A 41 -26.83 -33.37 45.18
N ASP A 42 -27.64 -34.09 44.40
CA ASP A 42 -27.55 -35.51 44.10
C ASP A 42 -28.39 -35.84 42.84
N ASP A 43 -28.31 -37.09 42.35
CA ASP A 43 -29.02 -37.53 41.14
C ASP A 43 -30.56 -37.37 41.24
N ALA A 44 -31.12 -37.40 42.45
CA ALA A 44 -32.55 -37.20 42.65
C ALA A 44 -32.93 -35.73 42.53
N ASP A 45 -32.07 -34.80 42.98
CA ASP A 45 -32.20 -33.36 42.79
C ASP A 45 -32.07 -32.98 41.31
N LEU A 46 -31.17 -33.67 40.57
CA LEU A 46 -31.08 -33.59 39.11
C LEU A 46 -32.40 -33.97 38.44
N GLN A 47 -32.93 -35.15 38.76
CA GLN A 47 -34.18 -35.60 38.17
C GLN A 47 -35.36 -34.67 38.51
N ALA A 48 -35.40 -34.13 39.73
CA ALA A 48 -36.45 -33.21 40.14
C ALA A 48 -36.42 -31.87 39.37
N PHE A 49 -35.22 -31.38 39.03
CA PHE A 49 -35.06 -30.18 38.21
C PHE A 49 -35.52 -30.42 36.76
N LEU A 50 -35.13 -31.55 36.17
CA LEU A 50 -35.50 -31.94 34.81
C LEU A 50 -37.02 -32.11 34.67
N ASP A 51 -37.65 -32.80 35.63
CA ASP A 51 -39.10 -33.00 35.63
C ASP A 51 -39.87 -31.67 35.76
N ARG A 52 -39.32 -30.67 36.48
CA ARG A 52 -39.98 -29.38 36.72
C ARG A 52 -40.00 -28.50 35.47
N TYR A 53 -38.91 -28.49 34.71
CA TYR A 53 -38.73 -27.59 33.57
C TYR A 53 -38.82 -28.30 32.21
N ASP A 54 -39.31 -29.55 32.21
CA ASP A 54 -39.31 -30.44 31.04
C ASP A 54 -37.93 -30.41 30.35
N GLY A 55 -36.91 -30.54 31.19
CA GLY A 55 -35.52 -30.28 30.86
C GLY A 55 -34.77 -31.55 30.46
N GLU A 56 -33.81 -31.38 29.57
CA GLU A 56 -32.90 -32.42 29.12
C GLU A 56 -31.47 -32.00 29.47
N VAL A 57 -30.71 -32.89 30.13
CA VAL A 57 -29.27 -32.67 30.33
C VAL A 57 -28.58 -32.78 28.98
N ILE A 58 -27.93 -31.71 28.56
CA ILE A 58 -27.22 -31.63 27.27
C ILE A 58 -25.70 -31.59 27.42
N ASP A 59 -25.14 -31.30 28.62
CA ASP A 59 -23.68 -31.34 28.93
C ASP A 59 -23.37 -31.29 30.46
N ASP A 60 -22.11 -31.39 30.91
CA ASP A 60 -21.65 -31.31 32.33
C ASP A 60 -20.16 -30.83 32.56
N ASP A 61 -19.68 -30.66 33.80
CA ASP A 61 -18.39 -29.99 34.20
C ASP A 61 -17.24 -30.90 34.73
N THR A 62 -17.16 -32.12 34.24
CA THR A 62 -16.13 -33.17 34.42
C THR A 62 -14.57 -32.73 34.44
N ILE A 63 -13.80 -32.94 35.58
CA ILE A 63 -12.35 -32.82 36.12
C ILE A 63 -11.00 -33.44 35.54
N PRO A 64 -9.77 -33.31 36.15
CA PRO A 64 -8.81 -32.18 36.09
C PRO A 64 -7.69 -32.42 35.06
N VAL A 65 -8.13 -32.45 33.82
CA VAL A 65 -7.56 -31.65 32.75
C VAL A 65 -6.43 -30.69 33.23
N PRO A 66 -5.23 -30.74 32.63
CA PRO A 66 -4.11 -29.79 32.78
C PRO A 66 -4.58 -28.37 33.08
N PRO A 67 -3.82 -27.55 33.87
CA PRO A 67 -4.24 -26.22 34.26
C PRO A 67 -4.92 -25.54 33.09
N GLU A 68 -6.18 -25.15 33.27
CA GLU A 68 -7.10 -24.87 32.15
C GLU A 68 -6.51 -23.86 31.14
N GLU A 69 -5.69 -22.96 31.69
CA GLU A 69 -4.81 -22.01 31.01
C GLU A 69 -3.95 -22.60 29.86
N LEU A 70 -3.64 -23.90 29.91
CA LEU A 70 -2.71 -24.60 29.01
C LEU A 70 -3.40 -25.31 27.85
N GLY A 71 -4.71 -25.57 27.93
CA GLY A 71 -5.52 -26.15 26.84
C GLY A 71 -5.21 -27.61 26.46
N ILE A 72 -4.88 -28.47 27.42
CA ILE A 72 -4.50 -29.89 27.24
C ILE A 72 -5.50 -30.76 28.06
N THR A 73 -5.85 -32.00 27.67
CA THR A 73 -6.85 -32.86 28.40
C THR A 73 -6.37 -34.30 28.70
N LEU A 74 -6.80 -34.85 29.86
CA LEU A 74 -6.49 -36.15 30.53
C LEU A 74 -7.67 -37.17 30.52
N THR A 75 -7.58 -38.30 31.27
CA THR A 75 -8.44 -39.52 31.17
C THR A 75 -9.68 -39.59 32.11
N ASP A 76 -10.51 -40.63 32.01
CA ASP A 76 -11.96 -40.63 32.34
C ASP A 76 -12.41 -40.69 33.83
N GLU A 77 -11.54 -41.00 34.79
CA GLU A 77 -11.92 -41.12 36.22
C GLU A 77 -11.47 -39.91 37.05
N GLU A 78 -10.39 -39.27 36.60
CA GLU A 78 -10.08 -37.84 36.78
C GLU A 78 -11.24 -36.95 36.27
N ARG A 79 -12.00 -37.56 35.37
CA ARG A 79 -13.25 -37.22 34.70
C ARG A 79 -14.31 -36.40 35.44
N ALA A 80 -14.96 -36.86 36.51
CA ALA A 80 -16.44 -36.76 36.66
C ALA A 80 -17.12 -35.38 37.05
N PRO A 81 -18.44 -35.20 36.78
CA PRO A 81 -19.15 -33.90 36.87
C PRO A 81 -19.89 -33.56 38.18
N THR A 82 -20.03 -32.26 38.44
CA THR A 82 -20.71 -31.54 39.54
C THR A 82 -21.75 -30.47 39.12
N GLU A 83 -21.77 -30.03 37.87
CA GLU A 83 -22.70 -29.07 37.25
C GLU A 83 -23.14 -29.60 35.89
N TYR A 84 -24.41 -29.44 35.57
CA TYR A 84 -25.03 -29.94 34.34
C TYR A 84 -25.60 -28.79 33.54
N VAL A 85 -25.32 -28.79 32.25
CA VAL A 85 -25.95 -27.90 31.27
C VAL A 85 -27.27 -28.54 30.87
N VAL A 86 -28.38 -27.85 31.14
CA VAL A 86 -29.73 -28.36 30.93
C VAL A 86 -30.44 -27.49 29.89
N ARG A 87 -30.92 -28.12 28.82
CA ARG A 87 -31.86 -27.48 27.90
C ARG A 87 -33.25 -27.53 28.52
N VAL A 88 -33.85 -26.38 28.76
CA VAL A 88 -35.17 -26.25 29.39
C VAL A 88 -36.24 -25.91 28.37
N ASN A 89 -37.47 -26.37 28.60
CA ASN A 89 -38.59 -26.05 27.74
C ASN A 89 -39.10 -24.62 28.00
N VAL A 90 -38.57 -23.66 27.23
CA VAL A 90 -38.88 -22.23 27.37
C VAL A 90 -40.35 -21.88 27.10
N ASP A 91 -41.09 -22.72 26.38
CA ASP A 91 -42.53 -22.50 26.13
C ASP A 91 -43.38 -22.69 27.39
N THR A 92 -42.81 -23.35 28.42
CA THR A 92 -43.47 -23.59 29.71
C THR A 92 -43.10 -22.56 30.78
N ALA A 93 -42.23 -21.60 30.46
CA ALA A 93 -41.74 -20.59 31.39
C ALA A 93 -42.86 -19.67 31.89
N ASP A 94 -42.96 -19.50 33.21
CA ASP A 94 -43.95 -18.59 33.82
C ASP A 94 -43.47 -17.14 33.78
N LEU A 95 -43.62 -16.51 32.62
CA LEU A 95 -43.30 -15.10 32.40
C LEU A 95 -44.15 -14.14 33.26
N ALA A 96 -45.31 -14.58 33.76
CA ALA A 96 -46.19 -13.73 34.56
C ALA A 96 -45.65 -13.49 35.98
N ASN A 97 -44.87 -14.44 36.51
CA ASN A 97 -44.21 -14.33 37.82
C ASN A 97 -42.75 -13.83 37.74
N LEU A 98 -42.24 -13.52 36.53
CA LEU A 98 -40.87 -13.04 36.32
C LEU A 98 -40.50 -11.86 37.21
N GLU A 99 -41.33 -10.82 37.26
CA GLU A 99 -41.09 -9.61 38.06
C GLU A 99 -41.13 -9.90 39.58
N ALA A 100 -42.03 -10.79 40.00
CA ALA A 100 -42.15 -11.20 41.40
C ALA A 100 -40.92 -12.01 41.84
N ASN A 101 -40.48 -12.97 41.02
CA ASN A 101 -39.30 -13.79 41.29
C ASN A 101 -38.02 -12.95 41.27
N ALA A 102 -37.87 -12.04 40.29
CA ALA A 102 -36.76 -11.09 40.25
C ALA A 102 -36.72 -10.20 41.52
N SER A 103 -37.89 -9.74 41.99
CA SER A 103 -37.99 -8.92 43.21
C SER A 103 -37.64 -9.70 44.48
N ILE A 104 -38.08 -10.96 44.60
CA ILE A 104 -37.72 -11.85 45.73
C ILE A 104 -36.19 -12.05 45.78
N LEU A 105 -35.55 -12.16 44.62
CA LEU A 105 -34.11 -12.32 44.47
C LEU A 105 -33.35 -10.99 44.52
N GLY A 106 -34.04 -9.86 44.73
CA GLY A 106 -33.42 -8.55 44.90
C GLY A 106 -32.84 -7.95 43.62
N LEU A 107 -33.44 -8.23 42.45
CA LEU A 107 -33.04 -7.71 41.14
C LEU A 107 -34.00 -6.60 40.65
N PRO A 108 -33.86 -5.34 41.10
CA PRO A 108 -34.70 -4.24 40.66
C PRO A 108 -34.21 -3.65 39.34
N GLY A 109 -35.08 -3.48 38.34
CA GLY A 109 -34.74 -2.77 37.12
C GLY A 109 -35.56 -3.17 35.89
N ARG A 110 -35.23 -2.57 34.76
CA ARG A 110 -35.76 -2.94 33.44
C ARG A 110 -34.66 -3.68 32.68
N LEU A 111 -34.97 -4.89 32.21
CA LEU A 111 -34.14 -5.67 31.31
C LEU A 111 -34.85 -5.78 29.96
N GLU A 112 -34.12 -5.50 28.89
CA GLU A 112 -34.56 -5.71 27.51
C GLU A 112 -33.88 -6.97 26.98
N PHE A 113 -34.59 -7.80 26.21
CA PHE A 113 -34.05 -9.02 25.60
C PHE A 113 -34.18 -8.95 24.08
N THR A 114 -33.26 -9.56 23.34
CA THR A 114 -33.33 -9.62 21.88
C THR A 114 -34.37 -10.59 21.36
N SER A 115 -34.80 -11.54 22.19
CA SER A 115 -35.81 -12.54 21.85
C SER A 115 -36.72 -12.86 23.05
N GLN A 116 -37.91 -13.40 22.75
CA GLN A 116 -38.84 -13.87 23.76
C GLN A 116 -38.36 -15.17 24.43
N ALA A 117 -37.69 -16.05 23.68
CA ALA A 117 -37.13 -17.29 24.21
C ALA A 117 -35.98 -17.03 25.20
N GLY A 118 -35.14 -16.02 24.96
CA GLY A 118 -34.12 -15.60 25.93
C GLY A 118 -34.73 -15.04 27.22
N MET A 119 -35.79 -14.24 27.12
CA MET A 119 -36.54 -13.77 28.30
C MET A 119 -37.17 -14.93 29.10
N ALA A 120 -37.72 -15.93 28.40
CA ALA A 120 -38.27 -17.14 29.02
C ALA A 120 -37.20 -18.00 29.70
N THR A 121 -36.01 -18.09 29.11
CA THR A 121 -34.84 -18.76 29.71
C THR A 121 -34.48 -18.11 31.05
N PHE A 122 -34.40 -16.77 31.06
CA PHE A 122 -34.13 -16.01 32.27
C PHE A 122 -35.23 -16.17 33.33
N ALA A 123 -36.50 -16.26 32.91
CA ALA A 123 -37.62 -16.53 33.80
C ALA A 123 -37.55 -17.90 34.49
N CYS A 124 -37.19 -18.96 33.75
CA CYS A 124 -36.97 -20.29 34.31
C CYS A 124 -35.86 -20.27 35.37
N VAL A 125 -34.76 -19.56 35.12
CA VAL A 125 -33.64 -19.43 36.09
C VAL A 125 -34.10 -18.75 37.38
N LEU A 126 -34.88 -17.67 37.29
CA LEU A 126 -35.38 -16.97 38.48
C LEU A 126 -36.40 -17.82 39.25
N ASP A 127 -37.31 -18.53 38.56
CA ASP A 127 -38.24 -19.46 39.21
C ASP A 127 -37.52 -20.62 39.89
N ALA A 128 -36.48 -21.17 39.26
CA ALA A 128 -35.63 -22.21 39.82
C ALA A 128 -34.94 -21.76 41.09
N LYS A 129 -34.30 -20.58 41.06
CA LYS A 129 -33.65 -20.01 42.24
C LYS A 129 -34.63 -19.74 43.39
N VAL A 130 -35.83 -19.24 43.11
CA VAL A 130 -36.89 -19.06 44.13
C VAL A 130 -37.38 -20.41 44.68
N SER A 131 -37.39 -21.45 43.84
CA SER A 131 -37.80 -22.81 44.20
C SER A 131 -36.72 -23.63 44.93
N GLY A 132 -35.54 -23.05 45.17
CA GLY A 132 -34.46 -23.68 45.95
C GLY A 132 -33.48 -24.53 45.13
N PHE A 133 -33.52 -24.42 43.80
CA PHE A 133 -32.56 -25.00 42.87
C PHE A 133 -31.39 -24.04 42.61
N ASP A 134 -30.19 -24.58 42.45
CA ASP A 134 -29.00 -23.79 42.10
C ASP A 134 -28.82 -23.75 40.59
N ALA A 135 -29.53 -22.82 39.94
CA ALA A 135 -29.58 -22.68 38.49
C ALA A 135 -29.07 -21.31 38.02
N GLY A 136 -28.41 -21.22 36.87
CA GLY A 136 -27.87 -20.00 36.25
C GLY A 136 -28.06 -19.94 34.74
N THR A 137 -27.90 -18.76 34.12
CA THR A 137 -27.86 -18.63 32.65
C THR A 137 -26.51 -19.10 32.10
N ASN A 138 -26.51 -19.62 30.87
CA ASN A 138 -25.28 -20.01 30.17
C ASN A 138 -24.74 -18.81 29.37
N ASP A 139 -23.98 -17.95 30.05
CA ASP A 139 -23.55 -16.65 29.53
C ASP A 139 -22.37 -16.78 28.54
N VAL A 140 -22.38 -15.94 27.50
CA VAL A 140 -21.38 -15.92 26.42
C VAL A 140 -20.38 -14.80 26.68
N TYR A 141 -19.11 -15.18 26.86
CA TYR A 141 -17.99 -14.25 27.01
C TYR A 141 -17.19 -14.17 25.72
N GLN A 142 -16.73 -12.97 25.37
CA GLN A 142 -15.78 -12.78 24.27
C GLN A 142 -14.34 -12.76 24.81
N ALA A 143 -13.40 -13.31 24.03
CA ALA A 143 -11.99 -13.09 24.27
C ALA A 143 -11.67 -11.60 24.05
N THR A 144 -11.59 -10.84 25.15
CA THR A 144 -11.01 -9.50 25.15
C THR A 144 -9.54 -9.60 25.49
N GLN A 145 -8.73 -10.15 24.57
CA GLN A 145 -7.30 -9.90 24.62
C GLN A 145 -7.00 -8.55 23.98
N ALA A 146 -7.37 -7.50 24.70
CA ALA A 146 -6.65 -6.24 24.57
C ALA A 146 -5.29 -6.45 25.24
N LEU A 147 -4.29 -6.91 24.48
CA LEU A 147 -2.97 -6.35 24.73
C LEU A 147 -3.13 -4.83 24.65
N PRO A 148 -2.47 -4.04 25.50
CA PRO A 148 -2.40 -2.62 25.24
C PRO A 148 -1.67 -2.43 23.92
N VAL A 149 -2.40 -2.33 22.81
CA VAL A 149 -1.94 -1.79 21.52
C VAL A 149 -1.69 -0.27 21.65
N GLY A 150 -1.26 0.17 22.84
CA GLY A 150 -1.06 1.55 23.23
C GLY A 150 0.25 1.81 23.96
N ALA A 151 1.15 0.81 24.09
CA ALA A 151 2.44 1.01 24.77
C ALA A 151 3.68 0.71 23.92
N TYR A 152 3.61 -0.03 22.80
CA TYR A 152 4.82 -0.51 22.11
C TYR A 152 5.50 0.54 21.23
N GLY A 153 6.21 1.44 21.91
CA GLY A 153 7.17 2.44 21.44
C GLY A 153 8.28 1.92 20.55
N VAL A 154 8.86 2.79 19.71
CA VAL A 154 10.32 2.72 19.53
C VAL A 154 10.96 2.99 20.90
N TYR A 155 11.39 1.95 21.61
CA TYR A 155 11.99 2.10 22.93
C TYR A 155 13.47 2.42 22.82
N PHE A 156 13.83 3.65 23.20
CA PHE A 156 15.23 4.07 23.34
C PHE A 156 15.79 3.77 24.73
N ASN A 157 14.89 3.48 25.67
CA ASN A 157 15.17 3.09 27.03
C ASN A 157 14.01 2.26 27.58
N SER A 158 14.28 1.59 28.69
CA SER A 158 13.31 0.84 29.50
C SER A 158 13.34 1.34 30.94
N GLN A 159 12.27 1.04 31.68
CA GLN A 159 12.11 1.32 33.09
C GLN A 159 11.87 -0.01 33.80
N GLU A 160 12.92 -0.60 34.38
CA GLU A 160 12.84 -1.86 35.13
C GLU A 160 12.83 -1.62 36.65
N SER A 161 13.78 -2.17 37.42
CA SER A 161 13.91 -1.94 38.86
C SER A 161 14.04 -0.44 39.22
N PRO A 162 13.26 0.06 40.19
CA PRO A 162 13.42 1.41 40.73
C PRO A 162 14.81 1.62 41.36
N THR A 163 15.47 2.74 41.04
CA THR A 163 16.76 3.17 41.62
C THR A 163 16.63 4.43 42.48
N GLY A 164 15.46 5.07 42.45
CA GLY A 164 15.15 6.31 43.16
C GLY A 164 13.73 6.81 42.82
N PRO A 165 13.32 7.98 43.35
CA PRO A 165 12.02 8.56 43.01
C PRO A 165 11.92 8.84 41.50
N MET A 166 11.06 8.08 40.81
CA MET A 166 10.85 8.17 39.35
C MET A 166 12.09 7.85 38.49
N THR A 167 13.10 7.17 39.04
CA THR A 167 14.27 6.70 38.28
C THR A 167 14.34 5.18 38.31
N TYR A 168 14.70 4.59 37.17
CA TYR A 168 14.66 3.15 36.94
C TYR A 168 15.95 2.69 36.27
N THR A 169 16.30 1.41 36.41
CA THR A 169 17.34 0.80 35.58
C THR A 169 16.85 0.67 34.13
N ASP A 170 17.80 0.69 33.20
CA ASP A 170 17.53 0.61 31.76
C ASP A 170 18.25 -0.60 31.14
N ALA A 171 17.48 -1.60 30.73
CA ALA A 171 17.96 -2.78 30.03
C ALA A 171 18.59 -2.45 28.66
N PHE A 172 18.17 -1.39 27.96
CA PHE A 172 18.79 -0.98 26.70
C PHE A 172 20.22 -0.42 26.89
N ALA A 173 20.53 0.02 28.11
CA ALA A 173 21.87 0.46 28.50
C ALA A 173 22.74 -0.67 29.06
N GLU A 174 22.21 -1.88 29.27
CA GLU A 174 22.97 -3.03 29.77
C GLU A 174 24.01 -3.48 28.74
N PRO A 175 25.33 -3.37 29.02
CA PRO A 175 26.37 -3.68 28.06
C PRO A 175 26.30 -5.10 27.50
N ARG A 176 25.84 -6.07 28.30
CA ARG A 176 25.68 -7.47 27.89
C ARG A 176 24.55 -7.70 26.88
N PHE A 177 23.64 -6.74 26.70
CA PHE A 177 22.59 -6.75 25.68
C PHE A 177 22.94 -5.90 24.44
N GLY A 178 24.04 -5.15 24.52
CA GLY A 178 24.46 -4.18 23.51
C GLY A 178 25.17 -4.77 22.28
N SER A 179 25.52 -3.87 21.35
CA SER A 179 26.23 -4.19 20.11
C SER A 179 27.76 -4.20 20.23
N THR A 180 28.29 -3.86 21.40
CA THR A 180 29.73 -3.84 21.70
C THR A 180 30.05 -4.78 22.85
N GLY A 181 31.32 -5.05 23.11
CA GLY A 181 31.73 -5.98 24.17
C GLY A 181 31.39 -7.44 23.84
N SER A 182 30.39 -8.00 24.53
CA SER A 182 29.89 -9.35 24.28
C SER A 182 29.06 -9.48 22.99
N GLN A 183 28.66 -8.35 22.39
CA GLN A 183 28.06 -8.27 21.05
C GLN A 183 26.80 -9.14 20.87
N SER A 184 26.01 -9.29 21.92
CA SER A 184 24.81 -10.15 21.89
C SER A 184 23.65 -9.52 21.12
N LYS A 185 23.61 -8.19 21.01
CA LYS A 185 22.57 -7.41 20.29
C LYS A 185 21.14 -7.73 20.72
N VAL A 186 20.92 -8.19 21.95
CA VAL A 186 19.59 -8.48 22.50
C VAL A 186 18.68 -7.26 22.45
N ALA A 187 19.20 -6.08 22.79
CA ALA A 187 18.43 -4.84 22.74
C ALA A 187 17.89 -4.54 21.32
N LEU A 188 18.67 -4.84 20.28
CA LEU A 188 18.19 -4.70 18.90
C LEU A 188 17.25 -5.84 18.49
N ALA A 189 17.45 -7.06 19.00
CA ALA A 189 16.53 -8.16 18.76
C ALA A 189 15.12 -7.83 19.29
N TRP A 190 15.01 -7.24 20.48
CA TRP A 190 13.73 -6.75 21.01
C TRP A 190 13.07 -5.72 20.09
N GLN A 191 13.83 -4.73 19.62
CA GLN A 191 13.33 -3.71 18.69
C GLN A 191 12.86 -4.32 17.37
N PHE A 192 13.57 -5.34 16.88
CA PHE A 192 13.16 -6.07 15.68
C PHE A 192 11.84 -6.83 15.91
N ILE A 193 11.69 -7.53 17.04
CA ILE A 193 10.43 -8.22 17.38
C ILE A 193 9.27 -7.22 17.51
N PHE A 194 9.50 -6.03 18.06
CA PHE A 194 8.48 -4.98 18.10
C PHE A 194 8.08 -4.49 16.71
N ALA A 195 9.06 -4.25 15.84
CA ALA A 195 8.83 -3.76 14.48
C ALA A 195 8.16 -4.81 13.58
N HIS A 196 8.60 -6.06 13.68
CA HIS A 196 8.12 -7.16 12.85
C HIS A 196 6.77 -7.72 13.38
N GLY A 197 6.57 -7.66 14.69
CA GLY A 197 5.56 -8.46 15.39
C GLY A 197 5.97 -9.94 15.52
N PHE A 198 5.16 -10.72 16.25
CA PHE A 198 5.38 -12.15 16.45
C PHE A 198 4.05 -12.92 16.42
N GLN A 199 4.10 -14.21 16.12
CA GLN A 199 2.93 -15.06 15.89
C GLN A 199 2.24 -15.48 17.19
N ARG A 200 3.04 -15.87 18.19
CA ARG A 200 2.56 -16.20 19.54
C ARG A 200 3.67 -16.08 20.58
N ARG A 201 3.28 -15.98 21.84
CA ARG A 201 4.22 -16.12 22.97
C ARG A 201 4.74 -17.57 23.06
N THR A 202 5.89 -17.72 23.69
CA THR A 202 6.69 -18.94 23.73
C THR A 202 6.81 -19.46 25.16
N ARG A 203 6.47 -20.74 25.39
CA ARG A 203 6.58 -21.36 26.72
C ARG A 203 8.01 -21.81 26.98
N VAL A 204 8.64 -21.30 28.03
CA VAL A 204 10.04 -21.59 28.40
C VAL A 204 10.08 -22.31 29.75
N ALA A 205 10.39 -23.61 29.72
CA ALA A 205 10.59 -24.38 30.95
C ALA A 205 11.98 -24.13 31.52
N ILE A 206 12.03 -23.64 32.75
CA ILE A 206 13.24 -23.50 33.55
C ILE A 206 13.29 -24.70 34.47
N ILE A 207 14.16 -25.68 34.18
CA ILE A 207 14.36 -26.84 35.04
C ILE A 207 15.56 -26.56 35.92
N ASP A 208 15.32 -26.34 37.21
CA ASP A 208 16.35 -25.92 38.17
C ASP A 208 16.05 -26.45 39.59
N GLY A 209 16.86 -26.07 40.58
CA GLY A 209 16.78 -26.66 41.92
C GLY A 209 16.07 -25.81 42.96
N GLY A 210 15.89 -24.50 42.77
CA GLY A 210 15.27 -23.67 43.80
C GLY A 210 14.79 -22.30 43.35
N TYR A 211 13.65 -21.90 43.89
CA TYR A 211 12.93 -20.67 43.54
C TYR A 211 12.51 -19.91 44.79
N TRP A 212 12.71 -18.59 44.76
CA TRP A 212 12.32 -17.65 45.82
C TRP A 212 10.82 -17.33 45.72
N LEU A 213 10.00 -18.31 46.12
CA LEU A 213 8.54 -18.27 46.09
C LEU A 213 7.97 -18.55 47.49
N ASP A 214 6.78 -18.02 47.75
CA ASP A 214 6.03 -18.35 48.96
C ASP A 214 5.39 -19.74 48.85
N SER A 215 4.76 -20.21 49.92
CA SER A 215 4.12 -21.53 49.95
C SER A 215 2.90 -21.66 49.03
N ALA A 216 2.46 -20.58 48.37
CA ALA A 216 1.45 -20.61 47.33
C ALA A 216 2.08 -20.54 45.93
N GLY A 217 3.41 -20.50 45.83
CA GLY A 217 4.17 -20.44 44.58
C GLY A 217 4.20 -19.04 43.97
N ARG A 218 3.92 -17.99 44.75
CA ARG A 218 3.98 -16.59 44.31
C ARG A 218 5.35 -16.01 44.62
N ALA A 219 5.77 -15.02 43.84
CA ALA A 219 7.03 -14.32 44.08
C ALA A 219 7.15 -13.81 45.53
N MET A 220 8.32 -14.02 46.13
CA MET A 220 8.66 -13.39 47.40
C MET A 220 9.43 -12.09 47.16
N GLY A 221 8.98 -11.02 47.80
CA GLY A 221 9.62 -9.71 47.75
C GLY A 221 9.12 -8.82 46.60
N PRO A 222 9.46 -7.52 46.64
CA PRO A 222 8.90 -6.52 45.73
C PRO A 222 9.58 -6.48 44.35
N ASN A 223 10.70 -7.16 44.16
CA ASN A 223 11.52 -7.02 42.96
C ASN A 223 11.50 -8.32 42.12
N SER A 224 10.35 -8.64 41.53
CA SER A 224 10.14 -9.86 40.75
C SER A 224 9.30 -9.58 39.50
N ASP A 225 9.58 -10.31 38.41
CA ASP A 225 8.78 -10.33 37.18
C ASP A 225 7.88 -11.55 37.05
N PHE A 226 7.88 -12.45 38.04
CA PHE A 226 6.80 -13.42 38.14
C PHE A 226 5.48 -12.70 38.41
N ILE A 227 4.41 -13.15 37.73
CA ILE A 227 3.09 -12.52 37.71
C ILE A 227 2.68 -12.08 39.13
N PRO A 228 2.24 -10.82 39.33
CA PRO A 228 1.91 -10.32 40.65
C PRO A 228 0.73 -11.10 41.27
N PRO A 229 0.69 -11.23 42.61
CA PRO A 229 -0.41 -11.87 43.32
C PRO A 229 -1.79 -11.30 42.91
N PRO A 230 -2.82 -12.14 42.76
CA PRO A 230 -2.90 -13.54 43.19
C PRO A 230 -2.31 -14.56 42.21
N ASN A 231 -1.88 -14.14 41.02
CA ASN A 231 -1.42 -15.04 39.97
C ASN A 231 0.01 -15.54 40.24
N ARG A 232 0.40 -16.62 39.57
CA ARG A 232 1.73 -17.23 39.65
C ARG A 232 2.08 -17.92 38.34
N PRO A 233 3.37 -18.04 37.99
CA PRO A 233 3.79 -18.86 36.86
C PRO A 233 3.31 -20.31 37.01
N THR A 234 3.06 -20.97 35.88
CA THR A 234 2.89 -22.42 35.84
C THR A 234 4.15 -23.06 36.42
N GLN A 235 3.98 -23.98 37.35
CA GLN A 235 5.11 -24.52 38.11
C GLN A 235 4.84 -25.92 38.64
N TYR A 236 5.91 -26.68 38.88
CA TYR A 236 5.83 -28.01 39.45
C TYR A 236 7.10 -28.36 40.23
N ASP A 237 6.93 -28.96 41.40
CA ASP A 237 8.02 -29.52 42.19
C ASP A 237 8.05 -31.04 42.04
N PHE A 238 9.13 -31.55 41.45
CA PHE A 238 9.36 -32.99 41.28
C PHE A 238 9.96 -33.65 42.53
N ILE A 239 10.38 -32.86 43.52
CA ILE A 239 10.87 -33.33 44.81
C ILE A 239 9.70 -33.60 45.75
N ASP A 240 8.80 -32.62 45.88
CA ASP A 240 7.66 -32.68 46.79
C ASP A 240 6.35 -33.10 46.09
N GLU A 241 6.41 -33.37 44.77
CA GLU A 241 5.31 -33.85 43.92
C GLU A 241 4.04 -32.99 43.99
N ASN A 242 4.19 -31.68 43.86
CA ASN A 242 3.09 -30.74 43.93
C ASN A 242 3.23 -29.57 42.92
N ALA A 243 2.18 -28.76 42.77
CA ALA A 243 2.14 -27.63 41.83
C ALA A 243 2.76 -26.34 42.39
N VAL A 244 3.74 -26.42 43.30
CA VAL A 244 4.38 -25.28 43.96
C VAL A 244 5.89 -25.51 43.98
N ALA A 245 6.65 -24.78 43.17
CA ALA A 245 8.10 -24.98 43.01
C ALA A 245 8.94 -24.24 44.07
N ASP A 246 8.39 -23.95 45.25
CA ASP A 246 9.02 -23.08 46.23
C ASP A 246 10.24 -23.70 46.92
N GLY A 247 10.99 -22.87 47.64
CA GLY A 247 12.08 -23.33 48.49
C GLY A 247 13.44 -23.49 47.80
N PRO A 248 14.49 -23.72 48.62
CA PRO A 248 15.87 -23.52 48.20
C PRO A 248 16.39 -24.62 47.29
N ASN A 249 17.42 -24.28 46.53
CA ASN A 249 18.20 -25.21 45.73
C ASN A 249 18.94 -26.17 46.65
N ILE A 250 18.60 -27.45 46.52
CA ILE A 250 19.26 -28.53 47.24
C ILE A 250 20.49 -29.08 46.49
N MET A 251 20.68 -28.68 45.23
CA MET A 251 21.89 -28.93 44.46
C MET A 251 22.99 -27.93 44.85
N GLY A 252 24.24 -28.38 44.87
CA GLY A 252 25.39 -27.50 45.03
C GLY A 252 25.74 -26.80 43.71
N CYS A 253 26.14 -25.53 43.78
CA CYS A 253 26.71 -24.81 42.65
C CYS A 253 28.24 -24.98 42.59
N GLY A 254 28.90 -24.32 41.63
CA GLY A 254 30.34 -24.44 41.38
C GLY A 254 31.19 -24.53 42.67
N ALA A 255 32.12 -25.50 42.69
CA ALA A 255 32.96 -25.86 43.84
C ALA A 255 32.21 -26.31 45.13
N GLY A 256 30.91 -26.61 45.05
CA GLY A 256 30.09 -27.08 46.18
C GLY A 256 29.47 -25.95 47.02
N ASN A 257 29.49 -24.71 46.54
CA ASN A 257 28.93 -23.56 47.25
C ASN A 257 27.38 -23.55 47.19
N PRO A 258 26.70 -23.05 48.24
CA PRO A 258 25.25 -22.88 48.21
C PRO A 258 24.84 -21.79 47.23
N CYS A 259 23.72 -22.02 46.56
CA CYS A 259 23.09 -21.11 45.59
C CYS A 259 21.57 -21.29 45.66
N TYR A 260 21.00 -20.90 46.79
CA TYR A 260 19.66 -21.32 47.20
C TYR A 260 18.55 -20.88 46.24
N TRP A 261 18.73 -19.80 45.48
CA TRP A 261 17.70 -19.24 44.59
C TRP A 261 18.11 -19.29 43.12
N HIS A 262 18.88 -20.31 42.74
CA HIS A 262 19.47 -20.47 41.42
C HIS A 262 18.44 -20.48 40.28
N GLY A 263 17.29 -21.14 40.47
CA GLY A 263 16.19 -21.19 39.51
C GLY A 263 15.50 -19.85 39.32
N THR A 264 15.38 -19.02 40.36
CA THR A 264 14.89 -17.64 40.23
C THR A 264 15.83 -16.80 39.36
N GLY A 265 17.15 -16.90 39.60
CA GLY A 265 18.14 -16.23 38.75
C GLY A 265 18.07 -16.70 37.29
N ALA A 266 17.96 -18.02 37.06
CA ALA A 266 17.85 -18.58 35.72
C ALA A 266 16.57 -18.15 34.99
N ALA A 267 15.42 -18.18 35.68
CA ALA A 267 14.15 -17.73 35.11
C ALA A 267 14.19 -16.24 34.75
N SER A 268 14.75 -15.40 35.61
CA SER A 268 14.92 -13.97 35.33
C SER A 268 15.68 -13.69 34.04
N VAL A 269 16.79 -14.38 33.80
CA VAL A 269 17.60 -14.14 32.59
C VAL A 269 16.88 -14.55 31.30
N ALA A 270 16.03 -15.58 31.35
CA ALA A 270 15.27 -16.04 30.19
C ALA A 270 13.98 -15.24 29.98
N THR A 271 13.23 -14.96 31.05
CA THR A 271 11.82 -14.57 30.97
C THR A 271 11.47 -13.31 31.76
N GLY A 272 12.43 -12.60 32.35
CA GLY A 272 12.16 -11.32 33.02
C GLY A 272 11.50 -10.35 32.04
N GLU A 273 10.37 -9.78 32.42
CA GLU A 273 9.56 -8.93 31.56
C GLU A 273 10.29 -7.62 31.25
N LEU A 274 10.09 -7.07 30.05
CA LEU A 274 10.71 -5.82 29.62
C LEU A 274 9.78 -4.63 29.89
N ASP A 275 10.35 -3.55 30.41
CA ASP A 275 9.72 -2.23 30.62
C ASP A 275 8.46 -2.27 31.52
N ASN A 276 8.49 -3.08 32.59
CA ASN A 276 7.34 -3.27 33.50
C ASN A 276 7.47 -2.51 34.84
N ARG A 277 8.52 -1.71 35.03
CA ARG A 277 8.87 -0.98 36.26
C ARG A 277 9.14 -1.87 37.48
N SER A 278 9.47 -3.13 37.22
CA SER A 278 9.87 -4.13 38.21
C SER A 278 11.17 -4.78 37.76
N ALA A 279 11.89 -5.39 38.70
CA ALA A 279 13.03 -6.28 38.49
C ALA A 279 13.90 -5.99 37.25
N TYR A 280 14.13 -6.98 36.39
CA TYR A 280 15.13 -6.90 35.32
C TYR A 280 14.70 -7.74 34.13
N ALA A 281 14.75 -7.11 32.95
CA ALA A 281 14.45 -7.77 31.70
C ALA A 281 15.39 -8.95 31.40
N GLY A 282 14.77 -10.07 31.08
CA GLY A 282 15.39 -11.25 30.50
C GLY A 282 15.38 -11.20 28.98
N THR A 283 16.25 -11.96 28.35
CA THR A 283 16.41 -12.01 26.89
C THR A 283 15.11 -12.32 26.13
N GLY A 284 14.23 -13.15 26.68
CA GLY A 284 12.92 -13.47 26.13
C GLY A 284 11.77 -12.61 26.68
N GLY A 285 12.04 -11.53 27.43
CA GLY A 285 11.04 -10.77 28.20
C GLY A 285 9.82 -10.27 27.43
N LEU A 286 9.94 -10.09 26.11
CA LEU A 286 8.82 -9.70 25.25
C LEU A 286 7.84 -10.83 24.96
N VAL A 287 8.32 -12.07 24.95
CA VAL A 287 7.61 -13.19 24.31
C VAL A 287 7.57 -14.46 25.16
N ALA A 288 8.38 -14.57 26.20
CA ALA A 288 8.57 -15.81 26.95
C ALA A 288 7.60 -15.90 28.14
N ASP A 289 6.92 -17.03 28.24
CA ASP A 289 6.09 -17.39 29.38
C ASP A 289 6.79 -18.49 30.19
N PRO A 290 7.15 -18.26 31.46
CA PRO A 290 7.93 -19.20 32.25
C PRO A 290 7.11 -20.41 32.74
N LEU A 291 7.69 -21.61 32.64
CA LEU A 291 7.30 -22.79 33.41
C LEU A 291 8.42 -23.09 34.43
N LEU A 292 8.11 -23.09 35.73
CA LEU A 292 9.12 -23.24 36.79
C LEU A 292 9.14 -24.67 37.34
N PHE A 293 10.18 -25.45 37.02
CA PHE A 293 10.27 -26.86 37.40
C PHE A 293 11.42 -27.10 38.38
N LYS A 294 11.08 -27.54 39.59
CA LYS A 294 12.05 -27.80 40.66
C LYS A 294 12.46 -29.27 40.74
N VAL A 295 13.77 -29.54 40.79
CA VAL A 295 14.35 -30.90 40.79
C VAL A 295 15.50 -31.06 41.82
N SER A 296 15.75 -32.30 42.30
CA SER A 296 16.84 -32.60 43.26
C SER A 296 18.22 -32.84 42.65
N GLY A 297 18.32 -32.86 41.32
CA GLY A 297 19.54 -33.21 40.56
C GLY A 297 19.67 -34.69 40.22
N ALA A 298 18.81 -35.56 40.74
CA ALA A 298 18.75 -36.97 40.38
C ALA A 298 18.36 -37.18 38.90
N LYS A 299 18.94 -38.19 38.23
CA LYS A 299 18.76 -38.40 36.77
C LYS A 299 17.29 -38.69 36.42
N ASP A 300 16.60 -39.48 37.22
CA ASP A 300 15.18 -39.81 37.06
C ASP A 300 14.28 -38.58 37.13
N GLN A 301 14.43 -37.72 38.15
CA GLN A 301 13.65 -36.48 38.26
C GLN A 301 13.96 -35.49 37.14
N ARG A 302 15.24 -35.34 36.75
CA ARG A 302 15.61 -34.48 35.60
C ARG A 302 14.99 -34.99 34.30
N ASN A 303 15.04 -36.30 34.07
CA ASN A 303 14.44 -36.91 32.89
C ASN A 303 12.92 -36.77 32.90
N GLN A 304 12.28 -36.94 34.05
CA GLN A 304 10.84 -36.72 34.23
C GLN A 304 10.46 -35.26 33.94
N ALA A 305 11.21 -34.29 34.49
CA ALA A 305 10.95 -32.88 34.26
C ALA A 305 11.06 -32.48 32.78
N VAL A 306 12.06 -32.99 32.05
CA VAL A 306 12.19 -32.78 30.60
C VAL A 306 10.99 -33.35 29.85
N ARG A 307 10.57 -34.58 30.19
CA ARG A 307 9.38 -35.21 29.58
C ARG A 307 8.10 -34.44 29.87
N THR A 308 7.93 -33.97 31.10
CA THR A 308 6.80 -33.13 31.50
C THR A 308 6.82 -31.81 30.76
N ALA A 309 7.99 -31.17 30.59
CA ALA A 309 8.09 -29.90 29.90
C ALA A 309 7.64 -30.03 28.44
N VAL A 310 8.13 -31.05 27.74
CA VAL A 310 7.70 -31.37 26.37
C VAL A 310 6.20 -31.66 26.33
N ALA A 311 5.68 -32.44 27.27
CA ALA A 311 4.25 -32.79 27.33
C ALA A 311 3.34 -31.59 27.64
N TRP A 312 3.81 -30.62 28.43
CA TRP A 312 3.10 -29.38 28.75
C TRP A 312 3.25 -28.30 27.67
N GLY A 313 3.86 -28.66 26.53
CA GLY A 313 4.01 -27.78 25.37
C GLY A 313 5.10 -26.73 25.55
N ALA A 314 6.15 -27.01 26.33
CA ALA A 314 7.33 -26.15 26.36
C ALA A 314 7.98 -26.10 24.97
N ASP A 315 8.15 -24.88 24.47
CA ASP A 315 8.86 -24.62 23.21
C ASP A 315 10.37 -24.64 23.42
N VAL A 316 10.81 -24.22 24.60
CA VAL A 316 12.22 -24.18 25.01
C VAL A 316 12.34 -24.74 26.43
N VAL A 317 13.37 -25.55 26.67
CA VAL A 317 13.73 -26.12 27.97
C VAL A 317 15.16 -25.67 28.30
N SER A 318 15.30 -24.89 29.37
CA SER A 318 16.58 -24.41 29.90
C SER A 318 17.01 -25.27 31.09
N MET A 319 18.23 -25.80 31.03
CA MET A 319 18.81 -26.70 32.03
C MET A 319 20.14 -26.15 32.54
N SER A 320 20.09 -25.39 33.63
CA SER A 320 21.27 -24.73 34.21
C SER A 320 22.02 -25.63 35.23
N PHE A 321 22.11 -26.92 34.92
CA PHE A 321 22.80 -27.93 35.73
C PHE A 321 23.63 -28.85 34.83
N GLY A 322 24.58 -29.56 35.43
CA GLY A 322 25.34 -30.58 34.71
C GLY A 322 26.44 -31.21 35.54
N GLY A 323 27.03 -32.27 35.03
CA GLY A 323 28.10 -32.98 35.72
C GLY A 323 28.87 -33.94 34.83
N ASP A 324 30.06 -34.30 35.28
CA ASP A 324 30.91 -35.27 34.61
C ASP A 324 30.30 -36.67 34.67
N CYS A 325 30.28 -37.37 33.54
CA CYS A 325 29.97 -38.78 33.52
C CYS A 325 31.25 -39.63 33.43
N ASN A 326 31.60 -40.30 34.53
CA ASN A 326 32.70 -41.26 34.59
C ASN A 326 32.35 -42.63 33.95
N LEU A 327 33.28 -43.58 33.95
CA LEU A 327 33.08 -44.89 33.34
C LEU A 327 31.84 -45.65 33.86
N ALA A 328 31.45 -45.46 35.12
CA ALA A 328 30.32 -46.18 35.70
C ALA A 328 28.97 -45.71 35.15
N CYS A 329 28.77 -44.40 34.96
CA CYS A 329 27.54 -43.91 34.32
C CYS A 329 27.55 -44.16 32.80
N ARG A 330 28.72 -44.12 32.13
CA ARG A 330 28.84 -44.37 30.67
C ARG A 330 28.36 -45.75 30.23
N ILE A 331 28.37 -46.75 31.12
CA ILE A 331 27.91 -48.11 30.81
C ILE A 331 26.40 -48.14 30.51
N ALA A 332 25.63 -47.17 31.01
CA ALA A 332 24.18 -47.07 30.84
C ALA A 332 23.72 -45.74 30.20
N ASP A 333 24.65 -44.83 29.84
CA ASP A 333 24.30 -43.44 29.53
C ASP A 333 23.80 -43.21 28.11
N ARG A 334 24.19 -44.04 27.15
CA ARG A 334 23.91 -43.80 25.72
C ARG A 334 22.49 -44.18 25.28
N ASP A 335 21.73 -44.90 26.11
CA ASP A 335 20.46 -45.52 25.72
C ASP A 335 19.23 -45.00 26.53
N ASP A 336 19.38 -43.99 27.40
CA ASP A 336 18.31 -43.54 28.32
C ASP A 336 18.33 -42.01 28.57
N THR A 337 18.05 -41.22 27.52
CA THR A 337 17.88 -39.77 27.61
C THR A 337 16.56 -39.33 26.97
N PRO A 338 15.80 -38.40 27.59
CA PRO A 338 14.47 -38.00 27.12
C PRO A 338 14.50 -37.13 25.85
N PHE A 339 15.67 -36.63 25.43
CA PHE A 339 15.82 -35.68 24.33
C PHE A 339 15.58 -36.35 22.98
N THR A 340 16.33 -37.41 22.70
CA THR A 340 16.19 -38.22 21.48
C THR A 340 14.79 -38.83 21.38
N ASP A 341 14.24 -39.29 22.51
CA ASP A 341 12.86 -39.78 22.58
C ASP A 341 11.84 -38.70 22.20
N ALA A 342 11.99 -37.48 22.70
CA ALA A 342 11.11 -36.37 22.36
C ALA A 342 11.20 -36.02 20.86
N VAL A 343 12.42 -35.92 20.32
CA VAL A 343 12.66 -35.61 18.90
C VAL A 343 12.10 -36.72 18.00
N ASN A 344 12.33 -37.99 18.33
CA ASN A 344 11.80 -39.13 17.59
C ASN A 344 10.26 -39.20 17.61
N ARG A 345 9.63 -38.65 18.65
CA ARG A 345 8.17 -38.46 18.73
C ARG A 345 7.66 -37.20 18.02
N GLY A 346 8.54 -36.50 17.30
CA GLY A 346 8.20 -35.31 16.52
C GLY A 346 8.26 -33.99 17.28
N SER A 347 8.76 -33.98 18.52
CA SER A 347 8.88 -32.74 19.30
C SER A 347 9.77 -31.72 18.59
N LYS A 348 9.35 -30.45 18.68
CA LYS A 348 10.09 -29.28 18.19
C LYS A 348 10.66 -28.45 19.33
N THR A 349 10.64 -28.97 20.56
CA THR A 349 11.21 -28.31 21.74
C THR A 349 12.71 -28.11 21.57
N VAL A 350 13.20 -26.94 21.97
CA VAL A 350 14.64 -26.63 22.02
C VAL A 350 15.17 -26.98 23.40
N PHE A 351 16.19 -27.83 23.49
CA PHE A 351 16.84 -28.18 24.76
C PHE A 351 18.16 -27.40 24.88
N VAL A 352 18.33 -26.61 25.93
CA VAL A 352 19.51 -25.76 26.14
C VAL A 352 20.15 -26.12 27.48
N ALA A 353 21.46 -26.38 27.50
CA ALA A 353 22.17 -26.81 28.71
C ALA A 353 23.49 -26.07 28.94
N ALA A 354 23.85 -25.96 30.23
CA ALA A 354 25.08 -25.31 30.65
C ALA A 354 26.33 -26.17 30.38
N ALA A 355 27.39 -25.56 29.85
CA ALA A 355 28.68 -26.23 29.66
C ALA A 355 29.40 -26.59 30.98
N GLY A 356 29.07 -25.91 32.08
CA GLY A 356 29.64 -26.14 33.41
C GLY A 356 30.70 -25.13 33.84
N ASN A 357 30.91 -25.06 35.16
CA ASN A 357 31.67 -23.98 35.82
C ASN A 357 33.03 -24.43 36.38
N GLY A 358 33.75 -25.31 35.67
CA GLY A 358 35.13 -25.65 36.00
C GLY A 358 35.33 -26.38 37.33
N ARG A 359 36.59 -26.58 37.72
CA ARG A 359 37.00 -27.18 39.00
C ARG A 359 38.11 -26.36 39.67
N ASN A 360 38.40 -26.64 40.93
CA ASN A 360 39.41 -25.98 41.79
C ASN A 360 38.96 -24.60 42.32
N THR A 361 39.81 -23.99 43.15
CA THR A 361 39.61 -22.67 43.74
C THR A 361 40.84 -21.79 43.46
N PRO A 362 40.75 -20.79 42.56
CA PRO A 362 39.59 -20.41 41.75
C PRO A 362 39.25 -21.47 40.70
N ALA A 363 37.98 -21.51 40.28
CA ALA A 363 37.51 -22.48 39.30
C ALA A 363 38.11 -22.23 37.92
N VAL A 364 38.61 -23.30 37.29
CA VAL A 364 39.18 -23.30 35.94
C VAL A 364 38.38 -24.25 35.07
N GLY A 365 37.86 -23.75 33.96
CA GLY A 365 37.12 -24.54 32.98
C GLY A 365 37.97 -25.57 32.25
N TYR A 366 37.34 -26.62 31.76
CA TYR A 366 37.97 -27.74 31.04
C TYR A 366 37.14 -28.17 29.82
N ASP A 367 37.66 -29.11 29.03
CA ASP A 367 36.96 -29.64 27.86
C ASP A 367 35.76 -30.52 28.29
N VAL A 368 34.56 -30.20 27.80
CA VAL A 368 33.30 -30.94 28.07
C VAL A 368 33.30 -32.35 27.51
N GLY A 369 34.10 -32.62 26.49
CA GLY A 369 34.23 -33.92 25.84
C GLY A 369 35.11 -34.89 26.62
N ALA A 370 35.75 -35.83 25.92
CA ALA A 370 36.61 -36.81 26.56
C ALA A 370 37.82 -36.15 27.26
N PRO A 371 38.18 -36.57 28.49
CA PRO A 371 37.65 -37.72 29.22
C PRO A 371 36.53 -37.39 30.23
N ASN A 372 35.96 -36.19 30.23
CA ASN A 372 35.02 -35.72 31.25
C ASN A 372 33.57 -36.10 30.95
N PHE A 373 33.15 -35.98 29.68
CA PHE A 373 31.78 -36.27 29.21
C PHE A 373 30.75 -35.53 30.06
N PHE A 374 30.58 -34.23 29.82
CA PHE A 374 29.77 -33.36 30.68
C PHE A 374 28.28 -33.36 30.25
N HIS A 375 27.41 -33.98 31.03
CA HIS A 375 25.98 -34.14 30.71
C HIS A 375 25.10 -33.13 31.47
N PRO A 376 24.00 -32.62 30.86
CA PRO A 376 23.47 -32.97 29.55
C PRO A 376 24.05 -32.16 28.37
N CYS A 377 25.06 -31.30 28.60
CA CYS A 377 25.65 -30.44 27.55
C CYS A 377 26.04 -31.22 26.29
N ILE A 378 26.73 -32.35 26.41
CA ILE A 378 27.21 -33.10 25.23
C ILE A 378 26.20 -34.10 24.65
N GLU A 379 24.95 -34.07 25.11
CA GLU A 379 23.91 -34.99 24.63
C GLU A 379 23.44 -34.59 23.23
N ASP A 380 23.06 -35.59 22.44
CA ASP A 380 22.43 -35.34 21.15
C ASP A 380 21.16 -34.49 21.33
N HIS A 381 20.94 -33.56 20.39
CA HIS A 381 19.81 -32.62 20.38
C HIS A 381 19.80 -31.56 21.50
N VAL A 382 20.87 -31.46 22.30
CA VAL A 382 21.02 -30.42 23.32
C VAL A 382 21.97 -29.34 22.82
N LEU A 383 21.54 -28.07 22.89
CA LEU A 383 22.38 -26.90 22.63
C LEU A 383 23.22 -26.59 23.86
N CYS A 384 24.53 -26.81 23.78
CA CYS A 384 25.45 -26.56 24.88
C CYS A 384 26.02 -25.14 24.89
N VAL A 385 25.87 -24.46 26.02
CA VAL A 385 26.19 -23.03 26.17
C VAL A 385 27.33 -22.77 27.15
N GLY A 386 28.40 -22.17 26.63
CA GLY A 386 29.52 -21.62 27.40
C GLY A 386 29.32 -20.17 27.84
N ALA A 387 30.15 -19.71 28.78
CA ALA A 387 30.07 -18.36 29.35
C ALA A 387 31.24 -17.47 28.89
N LEU A 388 30.90 -16.25 28.47
CA LEU A 388 31.85 -15.19 28.14
C LEU A 388 32.28 -14.42 29.40
N SER A 389 33.48 -13.86 29.35
CA SER A 389 33.87 -12.80 30.29
C SER A 389 33.03 -11.55 30.04
N ASP A 390 32.76 -10.81 31.11
CA ASP A 390 31.94 -9.59 31.03
C ASP A 390 32.45 -8.63 29.97
N ASN A 391 31.57 -8.28 29.03
CA ASN A 391 31.81 -7.33 27.96
C ASN A 391 32.99 -7.68 27.05
N THR A 392 33.28 -8.97 26.88
CA THR A 392 34.28 -9.45 25.91
C THR A 392 33.76 -10.64 25.09
N THR A 393 34.54 -11.04 24.09
CA THR A 393 34.32 -12.26 23.28
C THR A 393 35.23 -13.42 23.68
N THR A 394 35.89 -13.34 24.84
CA THR A 394 36.70 -14.44 25.40
C THR A 394 35.88 -15.20 26.43
N LYS A 395 36.08 -16.51 26.57
CA LYS A 395 35.45 -17.24 27.69
C LYS A 395 35.87 -16.70 29.05
N ILE A 396 34.99 -16.78 30.04
CA ILE A 396 35.35 -16.54 31.44
C ILE A 396 36.17 -17.73 32.00
N GLY A 397 37.02 -17.45 32.99
CA GLY A 397 38.01 -18.41 33.50
C GLY A 397 37.42 -19.77 33.90
N TYR A 398 36.26 -19.76 34.55
CA TYR A 398 35.57 -20.97 35.01
C TYR A 398 34.76 -21.69 33.92
N SER A 399 34.46 -21.05 32.79
CA SER A 399 33.62 -21.69 31.75
C SER A 399 34.35 -22.89 31.17
N ASN A 400 33.70 -24.04 31.20
CA ASN A 400 34.06 -25.17 30.37
C ASN A 400 33.96 -24.81 28.88
N PHE A 401 34.66 -25.55 28.04
CA PHE A 401 34.84 -25.30 26.61
C PHE A 401 35.01 -26.63 25.87
N GLY A 402 35.35 -26.59 24.57
CA GLY A 402 35.67 -27.78 23.79
C GLY A 402 34.74 -27.94 22.59
N GLY A 403 34.96 -29.00 21.81
CA GLY A 403 34.18 -29.26 20.59
C GLY A 403 32.71 -29.60 20.82
N GLY A 404 32.32 -29.92 22.06
CA GLY A 404 30.92 -30.15 22.44
C GLY A 404 30.20 -28.91 22.99
N VAL A 405 30.81 -27.72 22.91
CA VAL A 405 30.12 -26.45 23.22
C VAL A 405 29.77 -25.78 21.90
N ASP A 406 28.47 -25.57 21.66
CA ASP A 406 27.97 -25.02 20.40
C ASP A 406 28.14 -23.50 20.34
N ILE A 407 27.86 -22.80 21.45
CA ILE A 407 27.85 -21.34 21.48
C ILE A 407 28.22 -20.78 22.85
N PHE A 408 28.76 -19.55 22.86
CA PHE A 408 29.07 -18.80 24.07
C PHE A 408 28.17 -17.58 24.20
N ALA A 409 27.67 -17.33 25.41
CA ALA A 409 26.81 -16.20 25.71
C ALA A 409 27.28 -15.43 26.96
N PRO A 410 26.80 -14.19 27.17
CA PRO A 410 27.12 -13.41 28.37
C PRO A 410 26.76 -14.13 29.68
N THR A 411 27.42 -13.72 30.76
CA THR A 411 27.16 -14.18 32.14
C THR A 411 27.10 -12.96 33.07
N ASN A 412 26.84 -13.16 34.36
CA ASN A 412 26.68 -12.10 35.36
C ASN A 412 25.57 -11.11 34.98
N ILE A 413 24.42 -11.63 34.54
CA ILE A 413 23.28 -10.85 34.06
C ILE A 413 22.54 -10.25 35.27
N PRO A 414 22.11 -8.98 35.24
CA PRO A 414 21.18 -8.46 36.23
C PRO A 414 19.93 -9.35 36.32
N SER A 415 19.44 -9.61 37.53
CA SER A 415 18.35 -10.56 37.74
C SER A 415 17.37 -10.11 38.82
N MET A 416 16.17 -10.71 38.81
CA MET A 416 15.15 -10.55 39.85
C MET A 416 15.73 -10.68 41.27
N GLY A 417 15.06 -10.01 42.20
CA GLY A 417 15.36 -9.98 43.63
C GLY A 417 15.33 -11.36 44.27
N TYR A 418 16.43 -11.73 44.91
CA TYR A 418 16.47 -12.85 45.85
C TYR A 418 17.55 -12.62 46.93
N PRO A 419 17.44 -13.27 48.10
CA PRO A 419 18.44 -13.17 49.16
C PRO A 419 19.82 -13.71 48.77
N SER A 420 20.88 -13.16 49.35
CA SER A 420 22.23 -13.67 49.12
C SER A 420 22.43 -15.09 49.64
N SER A 421 23.14 -15.93 48.88
CA SER A 421 23.64 -17.22 49.37
C SER A 421 25.03 -17.11 50.03
N THR A 422 25.66 -15.94 49.98
CA THR A 422 26.98 -15.67 50.56
C THR A 422 27.00 -14.41 51.41
N ASP A 423 27.94 -14.33 52.36
CA ASP A 423 28.20 -13.10 53.10
C ASP A 423 28.90 -12.03 52.23
N ALA A 424 29.15 -10.84 52.80
CA ALA A 424 29.83 -9.74 52.12
C ALA A 424 31.29 -10.04 51.73
N MET A 425 31.87 -11.12 52.23
CA MET A 425 33.22 -11.59 51.92
C MET A 425 33.21 -12.77 50.92
N GLY A 426 32.03 -13.18 50.44
CA GLY A 426 31.84 -14.27 49.49
C GLY A 426 31.82 -15.67 50.13
N ASN A 427 31.72 -15.78 51.46
CA ASN A 427 31.64 -17.08 52.12
C ASN A 427 30.21 -17.63 52.09
N PRO A 428 30.02 -18.96 51.93
CA PRO A 428 28.72 -19.63 52.05
C PRO A 428 27.94 -19.27 53.32
N LEU A 429 26.68 -18.84 53.18
CA LEU A 429 25.75 -18.67 54.30
C LEU A 429 25.02 -19.98 54.62
N PRO A 430 24.72 -20.27 55.90
CA PRO A 430 23.75 -21.32 56.24
C PRO A 430 22.36 -20.93 55.74
N ILE A 431 21.53 -21.90 55.34
CA ILE A 431 20.20 -21.64 54.76
C ILE A 431 19.30 -20.78 55.68
N SER A 432 19.42 -20.93 57.00
CA SER A 432 18.68 -20.13 57.97
C SER A 432 19.02 -18.63 57.95
N GLN A 433 20.12 -18.25 57.30
CA GLN A 433 20.56 -16.87 57.08
C GLN A 433 20.46 -16.45 55.61
N ALA A 434 20.07 -17.38 54.73
CA ALA A 434 19.84 -17.13 53.30
C ALA A 434 18.35 -16.97 52.95
N ALA A 435 17.52 -16.76 53.98
CA ALA A 435 16.18 -16.19 53.89
C ALA A 435 16.23 -14.81 54.56
N GLY A 436 15.96 -13.73 53.82
CA GLY A 436 16.22 -12.37 54.30
C GLY A 436 15.83 -11.31 53.25
N PRO A 437 16.23 -10.03 53.44
CA PRO A 437 16.00 -9.02 52.42
C PRO A 437 16.73 -9.38 51.12
N GLU A 438 16.12 -9.03 49.99
CA GLU A 438 16.70 -9.20 48.66
C GLU A 438 18.05 -8.46 48.54
N GLN A 439 18.93 -8.98 47.69
CA GLN A 439 20.16 -8.26 47.35
C GLN A 439 19.83 -6.95 46.61
N PRO A 440 20.51 -5.84 46.93
CA PRO A 440 20.48 -4.65 46.10
C PRO A 440 21.14 -4.96 44.75
N GLN A 441 20.39 -4.82 43.66
CA GLN A 441 20.87 -5.06 42.28
C GLN A 441 21.46 -6.48 42.10
N PRO A 442 20.63 -7.54 42.23
CA PRO A 442 21.09 -8.92 42.11
C PRO A 442 21.67 -9.20 40.72
N SER A 443 22.67 -10.07 40.68
CA SER A 443 23.25 -10.56 39.44
C SER A 443 23.38 -12.08 39.48
N PHE A 444 23.06 -12.73 38.37
CA PHE A 444 23.13 -14.16 38.18
C PHE A 444 24.26 -14.54 37.22
N GLY A 445 25.17 -15.41 37.67
CA GLY A 445 26.41 -15.74 36.98
C GLY A 445 26.64 -17.23 36.77
N GLY A 446 27.69 -17.57 36.03
CA GLY A 446 27.98 -18.93 35.59
C GLY A 446 27.53 -19.20 34.16
N THR A 447 27.93 -20.35 33.61
CA THR A 447 27.29 -20.95 32.42
C THR A 447 25.79 -21.16 32.65
N SER A 448 25.39 -21.28 33.91
CA SER A 448 24.00 -21.26 34.39
C SER A 448 23.23 -19.99 34.05
N ALA A 449 23.89 -18.83 33.86
CA ALA A 449 23.26 -17.59 33.39
C ALA A 449 23.29 -17.49 31.85
N SER A 450 24.35 -17.98 31.22
CA SER A 450 24.48 -18.01 29.76
C SER A 450 23.45 -18.93 29.10
N THR A 451 23.09 -20.03 29.76
CA THR A 451 22.08 -21.01 29.30
C THR A 451 20.69 -20.39 29.13
N PRO A 452 20.06 -19.81 30.17
CA PRO A 452 18.76 -19.14 30.04
C PRO A 452 18.81 -17.89 29.16
N PHE A 453 19.98 -17.24 29.04
CA PHE A 453 20.18 -16.13 28.08
C PHE A 453 19.97 -16.61 26.65
N VAL A 454 20.52 -17.78 26.29
CA VAL A 454 20.30 -18.39 24.98
C VAL A 454 18.88 -18.95 24.87
N ALA A 455 18.30 -19.48 25.94
CA ALA A 455 16.93 -19.97 25.96
C ALA A 455 15.90 -18.87 25.64
N GLY A 456 16.08 -17.65 26.17
CA GLY A 456 15.19 -16.52 25.83
C GLY A 456 15.36 -16.04 24.39
N ILE A 457 16.56 -16.15 23.80
CA ILE A 457 16.77 -15.88 22.37
C ILE A 457 16.09 -16.95 21.50
N ALA A 458 16.22 -18.24 21.87
CA ALA A 458 15.47 -19.31 21.23
C ALA A 458 13.95 -19.07 21.35
N ALA A 459 13.50 -18.47 22.46
CA ALA A 459 12.10 -18.12 22.65
C ALA A 459 11.62 -17.03 21.68
N MET A 460 12.44 -16.01 21.41
CA MET A 460 12.17 -15.01 20.35
C MET A 460 12.14 -15.61 18.95
N MET A 461 12.99 -16.60 18.66
CA MET A 461 12.95 -17.29 17.36
C MET A 461 11.67 -18.12 17.22
N LYS A 462 11.27 -18.83 18.28
CA LYS A 462 10.02 -19.60 18.34
C LYS A 462 8.76 -18.73 18.28
N SER A 463 8.78 -17.52 18.84
CA SER A 463 7.63 -16.62 18.78
C SER A 463 7.37 -16.12 17.36
N LEU A 464 8.45 -15.93 16.58
CA LEU A 464 8.37 -15.58 15.16
C LEU A 464 7.93 -16.77 14.30
N LYS A 465 8.51 -17.95 14.57
CA LYS A 465 8.35 -19.14 13.72
C LYS A 465 8.23 -20.42 14.58
N PRO A 466 7.03 -20.70 15.13
CA PRO A 466 6.81 -21.76 16.11
C PRO A 466 7.21 -23.18 15.67
N GLU A 467 7.21 -23.45 14.36
CA GLU A 467 7.49 -24.73 13.76
C GLU A 467 8.98 -25.09 13.69
N LEU A 468 9.88 -24.13 13.91
CA LEU A 468 11.33 -24.37 13.91
C LEU A 468 11.69 -25.46 14.93
N SER A 469 12.40 -26.49 14.49
CA SER A 469 12.93 -27.53 15.37
C SER A 469 14.14 -27.03 16.17
N GLY A 470 14.48 -27.74 17.25
CA GLY A 470 15.71 -27.47 18.01
C GLY A 470 16.96 -27.50 17.14
N ALA A 471 17.05 -28.44 16.19
CA ALA A 471 18.19 -28.53 15.26
C ALA A 471 18.28 -27.30 14.33
N GLU A 472 17.15 -26.83 13.79
CA GLU A 472 17.12 -25.63 12.95
C GLU A 472 17.49 -24.37 13.74
N ILE A 473 17.01 -24.25 14.98
CA ILE A 473 17.38 -23.13 15.87
C ILE A 473 18.87 -23.15 16.19
N THR A 474 19.43 -24.29 16.58
CA THR A 474 20.87 -24.44 16.82
C THR A 474 21.68 -24.09 15.59
N GLN A 475 21.26 -24.56 14.41
CA GLN A 475 21.94 -24.26 13.16
C GLN A 475 21.92 -22.75 12.85
N ILE A 476 20.77 -22.09 13.00
CA ILE A 476 20.66 -20.64 12.82
C ILE A 476 21.59 -19.90 13.79
N MET A 477 21.61 -20.29 15.08
CA MET A 477 22.48 -19.66 16.08
C MET A 477 23.96 -19.80 15.72
N ILE A 478 24.39 -20.97 15.24
CA ILE A 478 25.77 -21.22 14.80
C ILE A 478 26.12 -20.40 13.55
N GLU A 479 25.25 -20.39 12.54
CA GLU A 479 25.47 -19.68 11.27
C GLU A 479 25.50 -18.16 11.41
N THR A 480 24.76 -17.63 12.40
CA THR A 480 24.63 -16.19 12.64
C THR A 480 25.51 -15.68 13.78
N ALA A 481 26.22 -16.56 14.48
CA ALA A 481 27.08 -16.20 15.59
C ALA A 481 28.19 -15.22 15.18
N ASN A 482 28.51 -14.30 16.08
CA ASN A 482 29.68 -13.45 15.96
C ASN A 482 30.96 -14.27 16.19
N PRO A 483 32.06 -14.00 15.46
CA PRO A 483 33.36 -14.61 15.73
C PRO A 483 33.84 -14.24 17.14
N GLY A 484 34.18 -15.26 17.93
CA GLY A 484 34.73 -15.11 19.26
C GLY A 484 36.23 -15.34 19.34
N THR A 485 36.79 -15.26 20.55
CA THR A 485 38.21 -15.55 20.82
C THR A 485 38.37 -16.94 21.41
N ALA A 486 39.11 -17.80 20.71
CA ALA A 486 39.37 -19.18 21.12
C ALA A 486 39.81 -19.27 22.60
N PRO A 487 39.27 -20.22 23.37
CA PRO A 487 38.40 -21.33 22.93
C PRO A 487 36.88 -20.99 22.84
N ALA A 488 36.46 -19.72 22.99
CA ALA A 488 35.10 -19.28 22.72
C ALA A 488 34.97 -18.83 21.27
N ASN A 489 34.81 -19.76 20.33
CA ASN A 489 34.90 -19.45 18.90
C ASN A 489 33.63 -18.78 18.34
N LEU A 490 32.46 -19.07 18.91
CA LEU A 490 31.16 -18.59 18.44
C LEU A 490 30.45 -17.87 19.59
N CYS A 491 30.14 -16.59 19.40
CA CYS A 491 29.42 -15.76 20.36
C CYS A 491 28.00 -15.48 19.83
N ILE A 492 26.98 -15.63 20.67
CA ILE A 492 25.58 -15.41 20.27
C ILE A 492 25.34 -14.00 19.72
N ASP A 493 24.56 -13.91 18.63
CA ASP A 493 24.02 -12.66 18.06
C ASP A 493 22.49 -12.77 17.96
N ALA A 494 21.79 -12.21 18.94
CA ALA A 494 20.34 -12.32 19.05
C ALA A 494 19.62 -11.69 17.85
N LEU A 495 20.08 -10.53 17.37
CA LEU A 495 19.45 -9.83 16.25
C LEU A 495 19.55 -10.64 14.96
N ALA A 496 20.73 -11.20 14.68
CA ALA A 496 20.93 -12.02 13.49
C ALA A 496 20.10 -13.32 13.57
N CYS A 497 19.99 -13.93 14.76
CA CYS A 497 19.14 -15.10 15.00
C CYS A 497 17.67 -14.82 14.68
N VAL A 498 17.09 -13.75 15.25
CA VAL A 498 15.66 -13.44 15.06
C VAL A 498 15.34 -13.02 13.62
N ARG A 499 16.23 -12.29 12.95
CA ARG A 499 16.09 -11.96 11.51
C ARG A 499 16.07 -13.21 10.63
N ARG A 500 16.95 -14.16 10.92
CA ARG A 500 17.02 -15.42 10.18
C ARG A 500 15.77 -16.27 10.45
N ALA A 501 15.27 -16.29 11.67
CA ALA A 501 14.03 -16.98 12.03
C ALA A 501 12.79 -16.36 11.35
N ALA A 502 12.73 -15.04 11.25
CA ALA A 502 11.65 -14.28 10.61
C ALA A 502 11.59 -14.42 9.08
N THR A 503 12.58 -15.02 8.43
CA THR A 503 12.59 -15.16 6.96
C THR A 503 11.35 -15.93 6.49
N GLY A 504 10.53 -15.26 5.66
CA GLY A 504 9.28 -15.81 5.12
C GLY A 504 8.08 -15.73 6.06
N VAL A 505 8.21 -15.07 7.20
CA VAL A 505 7.10 -14.72 8.09
C VAL A 505 6.65 -13.29 7.73
N PRO A 506 5.36 -13.04 7.45
CA PRO A 506 4.87 -11.69 7.20
C PRO A 506 5.01 -10.80 8.45
N ASN A 507 5.29 -9.51 8.23
CA ASN A 507 5.21 -8.51 9.29
C ASN A 507 3.75 -8.29 9.71
N ILE A 508 3.54 -7.89 10.96
CA ILE A 508 2.22 -7.46 11.42
C ILE A 508 2.00 -6.01 10.97
N SER A 509 0.91 -5.78 10.24
CA SER A 509 0.46 -4.47 9.81
C SER A 509 0.16 -3.53 10.98
N ASP A 510 0.58 -2.28 10.89
CA ASP A 510 0.19 -1.26 11.87
C ASP A 510 -1.21 -0.69 11.61
N ARG A 511 -1.60 0.30 12.41
CA ARG A 511 -2.94 0.92 12.40
C ARG A 511 -3.28 1.72 11.12
N PHE A 512 -2.32 2.02 10.27
CA PHE A 512 -2.51 2.82 9.04
C PHE A 512 -2.46 1.99 7.77
N GLU A 513 -2.12 0.71 7.89
CA GLU A 513 -2.16 -0.22 6.78
C GLU A 513 -3.59 -0.56 6.31
N PRO A 514 -3.81 -0.75 5.00
CA PRO A 514 -2.82 -0.61 3.94
C PRO A 514 -2.58 0.87 3.59
N ASN A 515 -1.32 1.30 3.53
CA ASN A 515 -0.92 2.61 2.99
C ASN A 515 0.31 2.50 2.06
N ASN A 516 0.39 1.38 1.33
CA ASN A 516 1.56 0.97 0.55
C ASN A 516 1.66 1.58 -0.86
N THR A 517 0.61 2.27 -1.30
CA THR A 517 0.56 2.97 -2.59
C THR A 517 0.01 4.39 -2.40
N ASP A 518 0.22 5.25 -3.39
CA ASP A 518 -0.31 6.62 -3.35
C ASP A 518 -1.84 6.67 -3.34
N ASP A 519 -2.52 5.74 -4.01
CA ASP A 519 -3.98 5.58 -3.92
C ASP A 519 -4.47 5.18 -2.52
N GLN A 520 -3.61 4.51 -1.73
CA GLN A 520 -3.89 4.07 -0.36
C GLN A 520 -3.38 5.07 0.70
N ALA A 521 -2.84 6.21 0.28
CA ALA A 521 -2.19 7.14 1.19
C ALA A 521 -3.07 7.56 2.37
N ARG A 522 -2.52 7.45 3.59
CA ARG A 522 -3.23 7.79 4.81
C ARG A 522 -3.32 9.31 5.00
N ASP A 523 -4.54 9.84 5.06
CA ASP A 523 -4.77 11.25 5.38
C ASP A 523 -4.58 11.52 6.90
N LEU A 524 -3.67 12.43 7.22
CA LEU A 524 -3.37 12.88 8.59
C LEU A 524 -3.97 14.26 8.91
N GLY A 525 -4.63 14.92 7.94
CA GLY A 525 -5.31 16.20 8.12
C GLY A 525 -4.40 17.42 8.17
N SER A 526 -4.85 18.47 8.89
CA SER A 526 -4.28 19.84 8.85
C SER A 526 -3.78 20.36 10.20
N ALA A 527 -3.40 19.48 11.13
CA ALA A 527 -3.00 19.89 12.48
C ALA A 527 -1.64 20.63 12.47
N ALA A 528 -1.49 21.62 13.34
CA ALA A 528 -0.25 22.39 13.48
C ALA A 528 0.95 21.55 13.93
N MET A 529 0.67 20.42 14.60
CA MET A 529 1.62 19.38 14.95
C MET A 529 0.93 18.04 14.74
N ILE A 530 1.58 17.14 14.00
CA ILE A 530 1.12 15.77 13.79
C ILE A 530 2.12 14.85 14.48
N ASN A 531 1.64 13.92 15.30
CA ASN A 531 2.49 12.96 15.99
C ASN A 531 1.83 11.58 15.99
N HIS A 532 2.50 10.63 15.36
CA HIS A 532 2.04 9.27 15.17
C HIS A 532 3.16 8.32 15.59
N PRO A 533 3.14 7.84 16.84
CA PRO A 533 4.14 6.88 17.30
C PRO A 533 3.83 5.48 16.76
N ASN A 534 4.80 4.57 16.86
CA ASN A 534 4.61 3.12 16.74
C ASN A 534 4.02 2.70 15.39
N LEU A 535 4.62 3.20 14.31
CA LEU A 535 4.38 2.71 12.97
C LEU A 535 5.43 1.66 12.63
N SER A 536 5.08 0.69 11.78
CA SER A 536 5.94 -0.38 11.30
C SER A 536 6.19 -0.20 9.82
N ILE A 537 7.41 -0.47 9.37
CA ILE A 537 7.75 -0.43 7.95
C ILE A 537 8.82 -1.45 7.64
N ASP A 538 8.76 -2.05 6.46
CA ASP A 538 9.80 -2.91 5.91
C ASP A 538 10.52 -2.34 4.68
N SER A 539 11.46 -3.12 4.13
CA SER A 539 12.26 -2.70 2.98
C SER A 539 11.59 -2.95 1.62
N ALA A 540 10.48 -3.67 1.60
CA ALA A 540 9.71 -4.00 0.41
C ALA A 540 8.53 -3.03 0.19
N GLU A 541 8.12 -2.29 1.23
CA GLU A 541 6.97 -1.39 1.20
C GLU A 541 7.32 0.11 1.34
N LEU A 542 6.32 0.95 1.12
CA LEU A 542 6.40 2.41 1.19
C LEU A 542 5.16 2.95 1.90
N ASP A 543 5.34 3.73 2.96
CA ASP A 543 4.20 4.28 3.69
C ASP A 543 3.83 5.65 3.13
N TYR A 544 2.72 5.72 2.40
CA TYR A 544 2.19 6.96 1.83
C TYR A 544 1.28 7.69 2.82
N PHE A 545 1.49 9.00 2.93
CA PHE A 545 0.70 9.90 3.79
C PHE A 545 0.29 11.14 3.02
N ARG A 546 -0.94 11.61 3.28
CA ARG A 546 -1.47 12.89 2.82
C ARG A 546 -1.65 13.85 3.99
N ILE A 547 -1.30 15.11 3.77
CA ILE A 547 -1.37 16.17 4.78
C ILE A 547 -1.83 17.48 4.14
N GLN A 548 -2.36 18.38 4.97
CA GLN A 548 -2.71 19.74 4.57
C GLN A 548 -1.76 20.72 5.27
N ALA A 549 -0.79 21.26 4.52
CA ALA A 549 0.08 22.31 5.03
C ALA A 549 -0.72 23.62 5.17
N PRO A 550 -0.58 24.35 6.30
CA PRO A 550 -1.41 25.52 6.54
C PRO A 550 -1.11 26.67 5.57
N ASN A 551 0.18 26.99 5.38
CA ASN A 551 0.68 28.09 4.55
C ASN A 551 2.05 27.70 3.97
N GLY A 552 2.65 28.59 3.17
CA GLY A 552 4.08 28.53 2.83
C GLY A 552 4.95 28.51 4.08
N ALA A 553 5.62 27.38 4.32
CA ALA A 553 6.27 27.10 5.60
C ALA A 553 7.52 26.22 5.44
N ALA A 554 8.33 26.22 6.49
CA ALA A 554 9.37 25.23 6.70
C ALA A 554 8.72 24.07 7.46
N MET A 555 8.46 22.96 6.77
CA MET A 555 7.89 21.76 7.34
C MET A 555 9.01 20.81 7.75
N THR A 556 9.02 20.37 9.00
CA THR A 556 9.96 19.38 9.50
C THR A 556 9.25 18.05 9.72
N ILE A 557 9.72 16.99 9.04
CA ILE A 557 9.35 15.60 9.25
C ILE A 557 10.46 14.94 10.10
N ASN A 558 10.10 14.53 11.31
CA ASN A 558 10.94 13.74 12.21
C ASN A 558 10.52 12.28 12.10
N LEU A 559 11.46 11.42 11.70
CA LEU A 559 11.30 9.97 11.67
C LEU A 559 12.20 9.39 12.75
N GLN A 560 11.64 9.21 13.95
CA GLN A 560 12.38 8.66 15.08
C GLN A 560 12.37 7.12 15.00
N HIS A 561 13.51 6.47 14.90
CA HIS A 561 13.62 5.02 14.67
C HIS A 561 14.94 4.46 15.20
N MET A 562 15.05 3.13 15.26
CA MET A 562 16.28 2.45 15.66
C MET A 562 17.22 2.28 14.47
N LYS A 563 18.19 3.19 14.32
CA LYS A 563 19.22 3.11 13.25
C LYS A 563 20.00 1.80 13.23
N GLY A 564 20.14 1.13 14.38
CA GLY A 564 20.80 -0.17 14.48
C GLY A 564 20.08 -1.31 13.75
N LEU A 565 18.79 -1.12 13.42
CA LEU A 565 18.03 -2.06 12.59
C LEU A 565 18.16 -1.72 11.10
N GLY A 566 18.08 -0.44 10.76
CA GLY A 566 18.10 0.07 9.40
C GLY A 566 17.72 1.54 9.41
N ASP A 567 17.94 2.24 8.31
CA ASP A 567 17.56 3.64 8.17
C ASP A 567 16.11 3.74 7.68
N VAL A 568 15.34 4.65 8.27
CA VAL A 568 14.02 5.08 7.79
C VAL A 568 14.14 6.51 7.27
N ASN A 569 13.70 6.77 6.03
CA ASN A 569 13.84 8.06 5.36
C ASN A 569 12.56 8.47 4.63
N VAL A 570 12.41 9.77 4.38
CA VAL A 570 11.43 10.27 3.42
C VAL A 570 11.89 9.86 2.01
N PHE A 571 11.09 9.04 1.34
CA PHE A 571 11.35 8.55 -0.01
C PHE A 571 10.98 9.58 -1.07
N SER A 572 9.79 10.15 -0.95
CA SER A 572 9.28 11.19 -1.85
C SER A 572 8.40 12.17 -1.11
N ILE A 573 8.30 13.38 -1.63
CA ILE A 573 7.32 14.38 -1.18
C ILE A 573 6.91 15.24 -2.38
N ARG A 574 5.61 15.46 -2.56
CA ARG A 574 5.04 16.23 -3.68
C ARG A 574 3.85 17.07 -3.26
N SER A 575 3.63 18.16 -3.98
CA SER A 575 2.39 18.92 -3.93
C SER A 575 1.36 18.28 -4.86
N LEU A 576 0.13 18.09 -4.38
CA LEU A 576 -0.95 17.45 -5.17
C LEU A 576 -1.71 18.44 -6.08
N GLY A 577 -1.57 19.75 -5.87
CA GLY A 577 -2.12 20.74 -6.78
C GLY A 577 -1.23 20.96 -8.01
N GLU A 578 -1.78 20.85 -9.21
CA GLU A 578 -1.04 20.98 -10.48
C GLU A 578 -0.29 22.31 -10.61
N GLN A 579 -0.86 23.38 -10.05
CA GLN A 579 -0.31 24.73 -10.11
C GLN A 579 0.62 25.06 -8.95
N CYS A 580 0.95 24.09 -8.08
CA CYS A 580 1.64 24.36 -6.82
C CYS A 580 3.14 24.09 -6.90
N THR A 581 3.91 24.92 -6.19
CA THR A 581 5.36 24.75 -6.08
C THR A 581 5.67 23.39 -5.46
N GLN A 582 6.64 22.66 -6.03
CA GLN A 582 7.05 21.39 -5.44
C GLN A 582 7.90 21.62 -4.19
N PRO A 583 7.78 20.76 -3.15
CA PRO A 583 8.56 20.83 -1.94
C PRO A 583 10.08 20.79 -2.19
N ILE A 584 10.84 21.61 -1.47
CA ILE A 584 12.30 21.69 -1.60
C ILE A 584 12.96 21.29 -0.29
N LEU A 585 13.77 20.24 -0.30
CA LEU A 585 14.54 19.83 0.87
C LEU A 585 15.58 20.91 1.22
N LEU A 586 15.51 21.43 2.44
CA LEU A 586 16.46 22.40 2.98
C LEU A 586 17.58 21.71 3.75
N THR A 587 17.22 20.79 4.64
CA THR A 587 18.19 20.07 5.49
C THR A 587 17.71 18.65 5.78
N ALA A 588 18.64 17.70 5.83
CA ALA A 588 18.44 16.38 6.40
C ALA A 588 19.52 16.15 7.46
N THR A 589 19.12 15.90 8.72
CA THR A 589 20.05 15.78 9.85
C THR A 589 19.69 14.59 10.72
N ASP A 590 20.70 13.92 11.26
CA ASP A 590 20.51 12.87 12.25
C ASP A 590 19.96 13.43 13.56
N LEU A 591 18.97 12.72 14.13
CA LEU A 591 18.51 13.00 15.48
C LEU A 591 19.59 12.58 16.50
N PRO A 592 19.66 13.23 17.67
CA PRO A 592 20.62 12.88 18.72
C PRO A 592 20.58 11.41 19.10
N ASN A 593 21.71 10.87 19.59
CA ASN A 593 21.84 9.48 20.06
C ASN A 593 21.44 8.40 19.04
N SER A 594 21.56 8.69 17.74
CA SER A 594 21.20 7.78 16.64
C SER A 594 19.73 7.33 16.67
N THR A 595 18.84 8.21 17.16
CA THR A 595 17.41 7.93 17.32
C THR A 595 16.57 8.21 16.06
N GLY A 596 17.21 8.33 14.90
CA GLY A 596 16.55 8.51 13.61
C GLY A 596 17.02 9.75 12.84
N LYS A 597 16.15 10.34 12.04
CA LYS A 597 16.46 11.49 11.15
C LYS A 597 15.36 12.55 11.14
N SER A 598 15.76 13.78 10.87
CA SER A 598 14.90 14.95 10.70
C SER A 598 15.12 15.55 9.31
N PHE A 599 14.02 15.80 8.60
CA PHE A 599 14.00 16.36 7.25
C PHE A 599 13.21 17.67 7.27
N THR A 600 13.82 18.77 6.88
CA THR A 600 13.14 20.07 6.79
C THR A 600 12.99 20.45 5.32
N TYR A 601 11.74 20.64 4.88
CA TYR A 601 11.36 21.07 3.55
C TYR A 601 10.80 22.48 3.58
N ARG A 602 11.04 23.27 2.53
CA ARG A 602 10.17 24.39 2.19
C ARG A 602 8.99 23.85 1.40
N VAL A 603 7.77 24.13 1.84
CA VAL A 603 6.54 23.63 1.23
C VAL A 603 5.56 24.78 0.98
N PRO A 604 4.71 24.71 -0.07
CA PRO A 604 3.53 25.57 -0.15
C PRO A 604 2.48 25.13 0.89
N GLY A 605 1.52 26.01 1.18
CA GLY A 605 0.28 25.61 1.85
C GLY A 605 -0.62 24.82 0.91
N GLY A 606 -1.46 23.93 1.44
CA GLY A 606 -2.35 23.06 0.66
C GLY A 606 -1.99 21.57 0.76
N PRO A 607 -2.57 20.73 -0.12
CA PRO A 607 -2.43 19.28 -0.05
C PRO A 607 -1.04 18.83 -0.49
N LEU A 608 -0.37 18.10 0.41
CA LEU A 608 0.90 17.43 0.14
C LEU A 608 0.75 15.93 0.33
N GLU A 609 1.57 15.18 -0.39
CA GLU A 609 1.73 13.75 -0.20
C GLU A 609 3.21 13.43 -0.02
N PHE A 610 3.54 12.54 0.90
CA PHE A 610 4.90 12.04 1.05
C PHE A 610 4.89 10.54 1.33
N ALA A 611 5.97 9.88 0.95
CA ALA A 611 6.20 8.46 1.21
C ALA A 611 7.40 8.30 2.13
N VAL A 612 7.33 7.33 3.04
CA VAL A 612 8.44 6.89 3.89
C VAL A 612 8.93 5.53 3.39
N ALA A 613 10.24 5.30 3.45
CA ALA A 613 10.87 4.03 3.10
C ALA A 613 11.86 3.61 4.18
N ALA A 614 12.05 2.30 4.34
CA ALA A 614 13.08 1.74 5.21
C ALA A 614 14.07 0.85 4.46
N THR A 615 15.29 0.71 5.00
CA THR A 615 16.29 -0.23 4.45
C THR A 615 16.17 -1.65 5.02
N ALA A 616 15.36 -1.82 6.07
CA ALA A 616 15.05 -3.09 6.73
C ALA A 616 13.81 -2.88 7.61
N VAL A 617 13.21 -3.97 8.07
CA VAL A 617 12.12 -3.95 9.07
C VAL A 617 12.50 -3.06 10.26
N ASN A 618 11.67 -2.05 10.53
CA ASN A 618 11.87 -1.09 11.59
C ASN A 618 10.53 -0.56 12.13
N ALA A 619 10.56 -0.09 13.37
CA ALA A 619 9.48 0.69 13.94
C ALA A 619 9.90 2.16 13.95
N TYR A 620 8.96 3.07 13.70
CA TYR A 620 9.24 4.50 13.69
C TYR A 620 8.11 5.34 14.27
N ASN A 621 8.47 6.49 14.83
CA ASN A 621 7.54 7.55 15.21
C ASN A 621 7.62 8.66 14.16
N LEU A 622 6.46 9.04 13.62
CA LEU A 622 6.30 10.14 12.69
C LEU A 622 5.89 11.40 13.43
N GLY A 623 6.73 12.43 13.40
CA GLY A 623 6.40 13.77 13.88
C GLY A 623 6.48 14.80 12.76
N ILE A 624 5.46 15.64 12.59
CA ILE A 624 5.47 16.74 11.62
C ILE A 624 5.18 18.07 12.33
N THR A 625 6.00 19.08 12.07
CA THR A 625 5.82 20.45 12.56
C THR A 625 6.05 21.47 11.46
N TYR A 626 5.50 22.67 11.65
CA TYR A 626 5.64 23.79 10.70
C TYR A 626 6.22 25.02 11.40
N ALA A 627 7.12 25.71 10.72
CA ALA A 627 7.67 26.99 11.13
C ALA A 627 7.59 28.02 9.98
N PRO A 628 7.48 29.33 10.27
CA PRO A 628 7.53 30.36 9.24
C PRO A 628 8.83 30.27 8.43
N THR A 629 8.72 30.35 7.09
CA THR A 629 9.89 30.44 6.21
C THR A 629 10.29 31.89 6.01
N VAL A 630 11.60 32.13 5.92
CA VAL A 630 12.15 33.42 5.48
C VAL A 630 12.27 33.38 3.95
N PHE A 631 11.57 34.27 3.28
CA PHE A 631 11.71 34.51 1.84
C PHE A 631 12.65 35.70 1.63
N THR A 632 13.47 35.65 0.59
CA THR A 632 14.35 36.77 0.20
C THR A 632 13.62 37.69 -0.77
N ALA A 633 13.90 38.99 -0.74
CA ALA A 633 13.42 39.94 -1.75
C ALA A 633 13.75 39.47 -3.18
N ASP A 634 12.81 39.63 -4.10
CA ASP A 634 12.96 39.21 -5.49
C ASP A 634 13.63 40.29 -6.37
N PHE A 635 13.72 40.00 -7.68
CA PHE A 635 14.38 40.84 -8.67
C PHE A 635 13.64 42.15 -8.98
N TYR A 636 12.32 42.20 -8.74
CA TYR A 636 11.49 43.35 -9.12
C TYR A 636 11.52 44.47 -8.10
N GLU A 637 12.12 44.22 -6.94
CA GLU A 637 12.29 45.20 -5.88
C GLU A 637 13.25 46.35 -6.28
N ALA A 638 12.99 47.61 -5.93
CA ALA A 638 11.88 48.08 -5.12
C ALA A 638 10.58 48.31 -5.94
N ASN A 639 9.50 47.58 -5.65
CA ASN A 639 8.17 47.72 -6.29
C ASN A 639 7.04 47.95 -5.27
N ASN A 640 7.39 48.38 -4.06
CA ASN A 640 6.53 48.45 -2.87
C ASN A 640 5.39 49.51 -2.86
N THR A 641 5.33 50.39 -3.87
CA THR A 641 4.37 51.50 -3.96
C THR A 641 3.93 51.72 -5.40
N VAL A 642 2.82 52.44 -5.62
CA VAL A 642 2.36 52.82 -6.97
C VAL A 642 3.44 53.59 -7.75
N ALA A 643 4.21 54.47 -7.08
CA ALA A 643 5.26 55.26 -7.72
C ALA A 643 6.49 54.44 -8.13
N THR A 644 6.69 53.29 -7.48
CA THR A 644 7.79 52.36 -7.75
C THR A 644 7.32 51.13 -8.55
N ALA A 645 6.08 51.12 -9.03
CA ALA A 645 5.50 49.97 -9.73
C ALA A 645 6.35 49.56 -10.93
N ARG A 646 6.60 48.26 -11.09
CA ARG A 646 7.47 47.74 -12.15
C ARG A 646 6.67 47.40 -13.40
N ARG A 647 6.99 48.02 -14.54
CA ARG A 647 6.44 47.59 -15.83
C ARG A 647 7.11 46.29 -16.27
N VAL A 648 6.29 45.28 -16.58
CA VAL A 648 6.75 43.94 -16.97
C VAL A 648 6.29 43.61 -18.39
N ASN A 649 7.22 43.11 -19.20
CA ASN A 649 7.03 42.75 -20.61
C ASN A 649 8.21 41.87 -21.08
N THR A 650 8.05 41.17 -22.19
CA THR A 650 9.13 40.50 -22.91
C THR A 650 9.49 41.27 -24.19
N PHE A 651 10.43 40.73 -24.97
CA PHE A 651 10.81 41.26 -26.28
C PHE A 651 10.57 40.19 -27.35
N ARG A 652 9.80 40.53 -28.39
CA ARG A 652 9.60 39.69 -29.57
C ARG A 652 10.50 40.19 -30.71
N PHE A 653 11.18 39.28 -31.39
CA PHE A 653 11.92 39.60 -32.61
C PHE A 653 10.93 39.67 -33.79
N VAL A 654 10.92 40.80 -34.49
CA VAL A 654 10.12 41.00 -35.70
C VAL A 654 11.04 40.94 -36.90
N SER A 655 10.82 39.95 -37.77
CA SER A 655 11.59 39.72 -39.00
C SER A 655 10.88 40.36 -40.21
N GLY A 656 11.65 40.97 -41.11
CA GLY A 656 11.14 41.69 -42.28
C GLY A 656 12.26 42.49 -42.96
N ILE A 657 11.91 43.41 -43.88
CA ILE A 657 12.88 44.27 -44.61
C ILE A 657 13.80 45.05 -43.66
N PHE A 658 13.31 45.36 -42.45
CA PHE A 658 14.11 45.81 -41.32
C PHE A 658 13.77 44.98 -40.07
N SER A 659 14.75 44.30 -39.49
CA SER A 659 14.56 43.52 -38.27
C SER A 659 14.71 44.38 -37.01
N TYR A 660 13.80 44.21 -36.03
CA TYR A 660 13.87 44.91 -34.74
C TYR A 660 13.21 44.10 -33.62
N PHE A 661 13.51 44.44 -32.36
CA PHE A 661 12.83 43.88 -31.19
C PHE A 661 11.66 44.79 -30.78
N ALA A 662 10.46 44.22 -30.77
CA ALA A 662 9.25 44.87 -30.28
C ALA A 662 8.98 44.46 -28.82
N LEU A 663 8.36 45.35 -28.04
CA LEU A 663 7.87 45.02 -26.70
C LEU A 663 6.66 44.09 -26.83
N ASP A 664 6.69 42.94 -26.18
CA ASP A 664 5.56 42.03 -26.09
C ASP A 664 5.00 42.04 -24.66
N PRO A 665 3.71 42.36 -24.46
CA PRO A 665 3.08 42.32 -23.14
C PRO A 665 3.07 40.93 -22.49
N ARG A 666 3.24 39.84 -23.25
CA ARG A 666 3.25 38.47 -22.72
C ARG A 666 4.45 38.25 -21.81
N VAL A 667 4.22 37.95 -20.53
CA VAL A 667 5.29 37.75 -19.54
C VAL A 667 4.79 36.91 -18.37
N THR A 668 5.68 36.10 -17.79
CA THR A 668 5.47 35.45 -16.48
C THR A 668 6.43 36.06 -15.47
N VAL A 669 5.91 36.46 -14.32
CA VAL A 669 6.61 37.06 -13.19
C VAL A 669 6.66 36.02 -12.09
N ASP A 670 7.86 35.58 -11.73
CA ASP A 670 8.14 34.76 -10.54
C ASP A 670 8.63 35.68 -9.42
N ALA A 671 7.85 35.83 -8.35
CA ALA A 671 8.09 36.84 -7.32
C ALA A 671 7.82 36.29 -5.90
N THR A 672 8.18 37.09 -4.89
CA THR A 672 8.03 36.74 -3.47
C THR A 672 7.45 37.90 -2.69
N LEU A 673 6.44 37.63 -1.86
CA LEU A 673 6.16 38.48 -0.72
C LEU A 673 7.13 38.10 0.40
N HIS A 674 8.18 38.89 0.62
CA HIS A 674 9.27 38.52 1.52
C HIS A 674 9.03 38.91 2.99
N THR A 675 8.05 39.79 3.26
CA THR A 675 7.54 40.10 4.62
C THR A 675 6.02 40.29 4.61
N ALA A 676 5.37 40.26 5.79
CA ALA A 676 3.92 40.49 5.89
C ALA A 676 3.48 41.92 5.53
N THR A 677 4.45 42.85 5.43
CA THR A 677 4.24 44.24 5.02
C THR A 677 4.67 44.50 3.58
N ASP A 678 5.20 43.49 2.89
CA ASP A 678 5.62 43.57 1.51
C ASP A 678 4.41 43.64 0.58
N ILE A 679 4.43 44.56 -0.39
CA ILE A 679 3.32 44.80 -1.31
C ILE A 679 3.88 45.08 -2.70
N ASP A 680 3.76 44.14 -3.61
CA ASP A 680 4.25 44.32 -4.97
C ASP A 680 3.27 45.11 -5.85
N TYR A 681 3.78 46.09 -6.60
CA TYR A 681 3.05 46.78 -7.65
C TYR A 681 3.67 46.53 -9.04
N TYR A 682 2.86 46.08 -9.99
CA TYR A 682 3.25 45.89 -11.39
C TYR A 682 2.40 46.73 -12.34
N ILE A 683 2.99 47.08 -13.49
CA ILE A 683 2.26 47.63 -14.64
C ILE A 683 2.31 46.59 -15.76
N VAL A 684 1.15 46.07 -16.13
CA VAL A 684 0.97 45.14 -17.24
C VAL A 684 0.17 45.80 -18.35
N ARG A 685 0.37 45.36 -19.60
CA ARG A 685 -0.45 45.80 -20.73
C ARG A 685 -1.24 44.60 -21.27
N GLY A 686 -2.54 44.76 -21.51
CA GLY A 686 -3.37 43.69 -22.06
C GLY A 686 -2.85 43.22 -23.42
N ALA A 687 -2.61 41.91 -23.57
CA ALA A 687 -2.07 41.36 -24.80
C ALA A 687 -3.06 41.48 -25.97
N THR A 688 -2.51 41.55 -27.20
CA THR A 688 -3.31 41.44 -28.44
C THR A 688 -3.33 39.99 -28.88
N VAL A 689 -4.53 39.46 -29.13
CA VAL A 689 -4.70 38.11 -29.66
C VAL A 689 -4.12 38.01 -31.07
N ASN A 690 -3.33 36.98 -31.35
CA ASN A 690 -2.79 36.70 -32.71
C ASN A 690 -3.68 35.72 -33.52
N ILE A 691 -3.42 35.54 -34.81
CA ILE A 691 -4.25 34.67 -35.67
C ILE A 691 -4.27 33.23 -35.14
N ALA A 692 -3.14 32.66 -34.74
CA ALA A 692 -3.10 31.33 -34.14
C ALA A 692 -4.04 31.19 -32.91
N GLU A 693 -3.98 32.13 -31.97
CA GLU A 693 -4.82 32.18 -30.78
C GLU A 693 -6.31 32.38 -31.15
N ILE A 694 -6.63 33.12 -32.24
CA ILE A 694 -8.00 33.27 -32.75
C ILE A 694 -8.51 31.94 -33.35
N VAL A 695 -7.66 31.22 -34.07
CA VAL A 695 -8.00 29.97 -34.77
C VAL A 695 -8.18 28.82 -33.78
N PHE A 696 -7.22 28.64 -32.88
CA PHE A 696 -7.20 27.48 -31.99
C PHE A 696 -7.92 27.71 -30.66
N LEU A 697 -8.17 28.95 -30.23
CA LEU A 697 -8.75 29.24 -28.91
C LEU A 697 -9.98 30.17 -28.98
N ILE A 698 -10.84 30.10 -27.97
CA ILE A 698 -11.73 31.22 -27.61
C ILE A 698 -10.90 32.22 -26.80
N ALA A 699 -9.95 32.86 -27.47
CA ALA A 699 -8.90 33.63 -26.85
C ALA A 699 -9.40 34.94 -26.21
N SER A 700 -8.97 35.18 -24.97
CA SER A 700 -9.13 36.45 -24.26
C SER A 700 -7.80 36.89 -23.64
N PRO A 701 -7.43 38.19 -23.70
CA PRO A 701 -6.31 38.70 -22.94
C PRO A 701 -6.58 38.58 -21.44
N THR A 702 -5.61 38.08 -20.68
CA THR A 702 -5.80 37.78 -19.26
C THR A 702 -4.55 38.02 -18.44
N LEU A 703 -4.80 38.30 -17.16
CA LEU A 703 -3.81 38.18 -16.09
C LEU A 703 -4.18 36.97 -15.23
N GLN A 704 -3.27 36.02 -15.10
CA GLN A 704 -3.43 34.82 -14.28
C GLN A 704 -2.54 34.87 -13.03
N VAL A 705 -3.07 34.39 -11.91
CA VAL A 705 -2.36 34.24 -10.64
C VAL A 705 -2.40 32.78 -10.22
N TYR A 706 -1.24 32.19 -9.94
CA TYR A 706 -1.12 30.79 -9.53
C TYR A 706 0.21 30.54 -8.80
N GLY A 707 0.43 29.31 -8.34
CA GLY A 707 1.68 28.92 -7.67
C GLY A 707 1.97 29.67 -6.38
N ASN A 708 0.95 30.19 -5.71
CA ASN A 708 1.15 30.91 -4.48
C ASN A 708 1.30 29.97 -3.28
N ASP A 709 2.43 30.05 -2.59
CA ASP A 709 2.70 29.24 -1.41
C ASP A 709 1.75 29.57 -0.26
N SER A 710 1.32 30.83 -0.17
CA SER A 710 0.50 31.36 0.93
C SER A 710 -0.70 32.14 0.41
N PRO A 711 -1.76 32.32 1.22
CA PRO A 711 -2.90 33.15 0.82
C PRO A 711 -2.49 34.61 0.56
N MET A 712 -3.03 35.18 -0.52
CA MET A 712 -2.78 36.56 -0.92
C MET A 712 -4.02 37.24 -1.52
N ASN A 713 -3.91 38.54 -1.72
CA ASN A 713 -4.90 39.38 -2.35
C ASN A 713 -4.28 40.06 -3.57
N VAL A 714 -4.95 39.96 -4.71
CA VAL A 714 -4.55 40.59 -5.98
C VAL A 714 -5.63 41.56 -6.42
N GLN A 715 -5.26 42.83 -6.55
CA GLN A 715 -6.15 43.89 -7.02
C GLN A 715 -5.65 44.43 -8.36
N VAL A 716 -6.56 44.56 -9.31
CA VAL A 716 -6.26 45.04 -10.66
C VAL A 716 -7.03 46.32 -10.90
N PHE A 717 -6.34 47.38 -11.32
CA PHE A 717 -6.90 48.68 -11.64
C PHE A 717 -6.56 49.07 -13.07
N ARG A 718 -7.49 49.67 -13.79
CA ARG A 718 -7.20 50.31 -15.07
C ARG A 718 -6.31 51.53 -14.82
N LEU A 719 -5.22 51.70 -15.56
CA LEU A 719 -4.38 52.89 -15.44
C LEU A 719 -5.00 54.07 -16.19
N ASN A 720 -4.98 55.24 -15.55
CA ASN A 720 -5.30 56.50 -16.23
C ASN A 720 -4.14 56.90 -17.14
N ALA A 721 -4.43 57.74 -18.15
CA ALA A 721 -3.42 58.20 -19.10
C ALA A 721 -2.26 59.00 -18.46
N ASP A 722 -2.46 59.54 -17.25
CA ASP A 722 -1.44 60.24 -16.46
C ASP A 722 -0.61 59.31 -15.55
N GLY A 723 -0.81 58.00 -15.64
CA GLY A 723 -0.10 57.01 -14.84
C GLY A 723 -0.66 56.81 -13.42
N THR A 724 -1.77 57.46 -13.07
CA THR A 724 -2.43 57.27 -11.77
C THR A 724 -3.36 56.06 -11.77
N GLN A 725 -3.65 55.52 -10.57
CA GLN A 725 -4.60 54.43 -10.38
C GLN A 725 -6.02 54.87 -10.78
N GLY A 726 -6.62 54.17 -11.74
CA GLY A 726 -7.99 54.40 -12.19
C GLY A 726 -8.99 53.42 -11.57
N ALA A 727 -10.01 53.04 -12.34
CA ALA A 727 -11.11 52.20 -11.87
C ALA A 727 -10.66 50.78 -11.49
N SER A 728 -11.25 50.23 -10.42
CA SER A 728 -11.06 48.82 -10.02
C SER A 728 -11.66 47.89 -11.06
N VAL A 729 -10.87 46.92 -11.51
CA VAL A 729 -11.26 45.87 -12.47
C VAL A 729 -11.54 44.57 -11.74
N ALA A 730 -10.64 44.17 -10.84
CA ALA A 730 -10.77 42.94 -10.06
C ALA A 730 -10.17 43.08 -8.66
N ASN A 731 -10.69 42.30 -7.71
CA ASN A 731 -10.16 42.13 -6.37
C ASN A 731 -10.30 40.65 -5.98
N LEU A 732 -9.21 39.90 -6.07
CA LEU A 732 -9.17 38.46 -5.91
C LEU A 732 -8.53 38.08 -4.57
N ASN A 733 -9.22 37.24 -3.80
CA ASN A 733 -8.60 36.52 -2.69
C ASN A 733 -8.11 35.18 -3.21
N VAL A 734 -6.80 35.00 -3.24
CA VAL A 734 -6.13 33.83 -3.80
C VAL A 734 -5.72 32.91 -2.64
N PRO A 735 -6.32 31.71 -2.51
CA PRO A 735 -5.93 30.75 -1.48
C PRO A 735 -4.55 30.17 -1.79
N SER A 736 -3.78 29.69 -0.80
CA SER A 736 -2.54 28.96 -1.06
C SER A 736 -2.78 27.75 -1.95
N CYS A 737 -1.93 27.55 -2.95
CA CYS A 737 -1.98 26.40 -3.86
C CYS A 737 -3.38 26.19 -4.47
N PRO A 738 -3.87 27.16 -5.28
CA PRO A 738 -5.17 27.01 -5.94
C PRO A 738 -5.11 25.87 -6.96
N THR A 739 -6.20 25.12 -7.09
CA THR A 739 -6.31 23.98 -8.05
C THR A 739 -6.21 24.44 -9.50
N GLU A 740 -6.68 25.66 -9.79
CA GLU A 740 -6.63 26.29 -11.11
C GLU A 740 -6.06 27.71 -11.01
N ALA A 741 -5.51 28.22 -12.11
CA ALA A 741 -5.03 29.59 -12.15
C ALA A 741 -6.21 30.59 -12.11
N LEU A 742 -6.21 31.48 -11.13
CA LEU A 742 -7.24 32.52 -11.03
C LEU A 742 -7.00 33.56 -12.12
N THR A 743 -8.03 33.82 -12.92
CA THR A 743 -7.92 34.59 -14.16
C THR A 743 -8.70 35.91 -14.08
N VAL A 744 -8.07 37.02 -14.47
CA VAL A 744 -8.68 38.34 -14.64
C VAL A 744 -8.70 38.68 -16.14
N PRO A 745 -9.87 38.88 -16.76
CA PRO A 745 -9.94 39.32 -18.14
C PRO A 745 -9.45 40.77 -18.28
N LEU A 746 -8.65 41.01 -19.32
CA LEU A 746 -8.12 42.32 -19.67
C LEU A 746 -8.61 42.73 -21.06
N GLU A 747 -8.74 44.02 -21.30
CA GLU A 747 -8.94 44.56 -22.65
C GLU A 747 -7.57 44.68 -23.35
N SER A 748 -7.52 44.33 -24.63
CA SER A 748 -6.30 44.43 -25.43
C SER A 748 -5.75 45.86 -25.47
N ASN A 749 -4.43 46.00 -25.42
CA ASN A 749 -3.69 47.25 -25.56
C ASN A 749 -3.92 48.32 -24.49
N LEU A 750 -4.59 48.02 -23.38
CA LEU A 750 -4.71 48.91 -22.22
C LEU A 750 -3.69 48.57 -21.13
N ASP A 751 -3.25 49.58 -20.39
CA ASP A 751 -2.36 49.41 -19.24
C ASP A 751 -3.17 49.21 -17.94
N TYR A 752 -2.68 48.33 -17.07
CA TYR A 752 -3.28 47.98 -15.79
C TYR A 752 -2.23 48.01 -14.67
N LEU A 753 -2.63 48.55 -13.52
CA LEU A 753 -1.87 48.51 -12.28
C LEU A 753 -2.32 47.28 -11.47
N VAL A 754 -1.38 46.39 -11.17
CA VAL A 754 -1.61 45.19 -10.37
C VAL A 754 -0.97 45.39 -9.01
N ARG A 755 -1.75 45.20 -7.94
CA ARG A 755 -1.28 45.23 -6.56
C ARG A 755 -1.40 43.83 -5.96
N VAL A 756 -0.30 43.29 -5.47
CA VAL A 756 -0.25 42.00 -4.76
C VAL A 756 0.12 42.25 -3.30
N SER A 757 -0.61 41.64 -2.37
CA SER A 757 -0.32 41.74 -0.93
C SER A 757 -0.81 40.50 -0.21
N GLY A 758 -0.20 40.11 0.90
CA GLY A 758 -0.63 38.89 1.58
C GLY A 758 0.35 38.37 2.61
N THR A 759 0.23 37.08 2.89
CA THR A 759 1.17 36.37 3.77
C THR A 759 2.45 36.06 2.99
N PRO A 760 3.64 36.06 3.63
CA PRO A 760 4.89 35.74 2.93
C PRO A 760 4.85 34.41 2.19
N GLY A 761 5.39 34.39 0.97
CA GLY A 761 5.34 33.24 0.08
C GLY A 761 5.81 33.57 -1.35
N GLN A 762 6.15 32.54 -2.13
CA GLN A 762 6.34 32.69 -3.58
C GLN A 762 4.98 32.78 -4.29
N TYR A 763 4.97 33.41 -5.46
CA TYR A 763 3.80 33.44 -6.36
C TYR A 763 4.19 33.69 -7.80
N LYS A 764 3.27 33.35 -8.72
CA LYS A 764 3.42 33.59 -10.15
C LYS A 764 2.29 34.48 -10.68
N LEU A 765 2.67 35.47 -11.48
CA LEU A 765 1.74 36.25 -12.31
C LEU A 765 2.05 36.03 -13.78
N ARG A 766 1.06 35.61 -14.57
CA ARG A 766 1.19 35.49 -16.03
C ARG A 766 0.27 36.48 -16.71
N ASN A 767 0.84 37.42 -17.46
CA ASN A 767 0.10 38.30 -18.36
C ASN A 767 0.19 37.75 -19.78
N GLY A 768 -0.93 37.55 -20.46
CA GLY A 768 -0.93 36.98 -21.81
C GLY A 768 -2.32 36.81 -22.40
N VAL A 769 -2.48 35.75 -23.18
CA VAL A 769 -3.75 35.34 -23.78
C VAL A 769 -4.03 33.92 -23.31
N THR A 770 -5.24 33.67 -22.85
CA THR A 770 -5.75 32.35 -22.51
C THR A 770 -7.16 32.20 -23.06
N GLY A 771 -7.54 30.97 -23.38
CA GLY A 771 -8.87 30.66 -23.88
C GLY A 771 -9.03 29.16 -24.00
N ASP A 772 -10.27 28.69 -23.99
CA ASP A 772 -10.56 27.28 -24.21
C ASP A 772 -10.16 26.90 -25.63
N PRO A 773 -9.51 25.74 -25.83
CA PRO A 773 -9.25 25.25 -27.17
C PRO A 773 -10.57 25.09 -27.91
N ARG A 774 -10.66 25.69 -29.09
CA ARG A 774 -11.76 25.42 -30.01
C ARG A 774 -11.63 23.97 -30.42
N ARG A 775 -12.70 23.18 -30.23
CA ARG A 775 -12.79 21.86 -30.84
C ARG A 775 -12.83 22.07 -32.35
N MET A 776 -11.72 21.84 -33.04
CA MET A 776 -11.69 21.74 -34.49
C MET A 776 -12.15 20.33 -34.85
N PRO A 777 -13.34 20.12 -35.43
CA PRO A 777 -13.72 18.80 -35.90
C PRO A 777 -12.88 18.53 -37.14
N ILE A 778 -11.94 17.57 -37.06
CA ILE A 778 -11.14 17.17 -38.21
C ILE A 778 -11.98 16.44 -39.28
N LEU A 779 -13.18 15.93 -38.94
CA LEU A 779 -13.98 15.10 -39.86
C LEU A 779 -15.51 15.22 -39.69
N VAL A 780 -16.04 16.34 -39.19
CA VAL A 780 -17.51 16.51 -39.09
C VAL A 780 -17.96 17.66 -39.97
N ARG A 781 -18.74 17.34 -41.01
CA ARG A 781 -19.57 18.29 -41.76
C ARG A 781 -20.61 18.90 -40.81
N ASP A 782 -20.23 19.96 -40.11
CA ASP A 782 -21.18 20.80 -39.39
C ASP A 782 -21.25 22.17 -40.08
N ARG A 783 -22.47 22.61 -40.39
CA ARG A 783 -22.78 23.74 -41.30
C ARG A 783 -22.47 25.13 -40.73
N ILE A 784 -21.58 25.24 -39.76
CA ILE A 784 -21.28 26.50 -39.08
C ILE A 784 -19.76 26.56 -38.85
N HIS A 785 -19.17 27.71 -39.22
CA HIS A 785 -17.82 28.23 -38.88
C HIS A 785 -16.69 28.05 -39.93
N VAL A 786 -16.38 29.13 -40.66
CA VAL A 786 -15.05 29.79 -40.91
C VAL A 786 -13.82 28.96 -41.37
N ILE A 787 -13.82 27.64 -41.25
CA ILE A 787 -12.76 26.71 -41.66
C ILE A 787 -13.20 26.02 -42.95
N LEU A 788 -12.35 26.05 -43.98
CA LEU A 788 -12.60 25.49 -45.30
C LEU A 788 -11.81 24.20 -45.48
N ASN A 789 -12.45 23.18 -46.06
CA ASN A 789 -11.76 22.01 -46.56
C ASN A 789 -11.45 22.22 -48.05
N PRO A 790 -10.18 22.09 -48.48
CA PRO A 790 -9.82 22.16 -49.89
C PRO A 790 -10.66 21.20 -50.75
N GLY A 791 -11.33 21.74 -51.77
CA GLY A 791 -12.23 20.99 -52.66
C GLY A 791 -13.72 21.22 -52.44
N GLU A 792 -14.14 21.75 -51.29
CA GLU A 792 -15.56 22.05 -51.04
C GLU A 792 -15.95 23.39 -51.70
N PRO A 793 -17.07 23.46 -52.45
CA PRO A 793 -17.55 24.72 -53.01
C PRO A 793 -17.99 25.69 -51.89
N ILE A 794 -17.60 26.95 -52.00
CA ILE A 794 -17.86 27.97 -50.97
C ILE A 794 -18.76 29.04 -51.55
N GLU A 795 -20.04 29.01 -51.17
CA GLU A 795 -21.02 30.05 -51.50
C GLU A 795 -21.31 30.90 -50.26
N ASN A 796 -21.11 32.22 -50.34
CA ASN A 796 -21.36 33.12 -49.21
C ASN A 796 -21.83 34.51 -49.69
N VAL A 797 -22.38 35.33 -48.80
CA VAL A 797 -22.74 36.74 -49.07
C VAL A 797 -21.98 37.65 -48.13
N ILE A 798 -21.05 38.44 -48.67
CA ILE A 798 -20.17 39.30 -47.86
C ILE A 798 -20.59 40.77 -47.95
N ARG A 799 -20.41 41.50 -46.84
CA ARG A 799 -20.60 42.96 -46.74
C ARG A 799 -19.40 43.68 -46.11
N PHE A 800 -18.64 42.97 -45.29
CA PHE A 800 -17.42 43.42 -44.62
C PHE A 800 -16.30 42.44 -44.93
N PRO A 801 -15.02 42.80 -44.68
CA PRO A 801 -13.93 41.84 -44.78
C PRO A 801 -14.21 40.60 -43.93
N GLU A 802 -14.10 39.42 -44.54
CA GLU A 802 -14.24 38.13 -43.88
C GLU A 802 -12.92 37.38 -43.94
N LEU A 803 -12.61 36.66 -42.88
CA LEU A 803 -11.43 35.81 -42.80
C LEU A 803 -11.89 34.37 -42.80
N LEU A 804 -11.42 33.58 -43.76
CA LEU A 804 -11.60 32.14 -43.84
C LEU A 804 -10.26 31.46 -43.59
N VAL A 805 -10.24 30.26 -43.02
CA VAL A 805 -8.99 29.53 -42.75
C VAL A 805 -9.04 28.15 -43.36
N PHE A 806 -7.92 27.61 -43.81
CA PHE A 806 -7.84 26.27 -44.39
C PHE A 806 -6.46 25.66 -44.14
N ALA A 807 -6.38 24.33 -44.13
CA ALA A 807 -5.12 23.62 -44.23
C ALA A 807 -4.77 23.46 -45.71
N ALA A 808 -3.57 23.86 -46.13
CA ALA A 808 -3.18 23.74 -47.52
C ALA A 808 -3.03 22.28 -47.96
N ASP A 809 -3.51 21.96 -49.16
CA ASP A 809 -3.47 20.63 -49.78
C ASP A 809 -2.89 20.77 -51.19
N ARG A 810 -1.85 19.97 -51.53
CA ARG A 810 -1.20 20.02 -52.86
C ARG A 810 -2.12 19.56 -53.99
N ALA A 811 -3.22 18.89 -53.68
CA ALA A 811 -4.25 18.55 -54.67
C ALA A 811 -4.94 19.79 -55.26
N TYR A 812 -4.68 21.01 -54.73
CA TYR A 812 -5.24 22.25 -55.24
C TYR A 812 -4.18 23.34 -55.45
N SER A 813 -4.12 23.90 -56.66
CA SER A 813 -3.09 24.88 -57.02
C SER A 813 -3.55 26.34 -56.89
N ALA A 814 -4.86 26.59 -56.89
CA ALA A 814 -5.39 27.94 -56.82
C ALA A 814 -6.83 27.97 -56.29
N LEU A 815 -7.26 29.16 -55.88
CA LEU A 815 -8.65 29.47 -55.55
C LEU A 815 -9.16 30.58 -56.46
N ARG A 816 -10.28 30.35 -57.13
CA ARG A 816 -10.90 31.28 -58.07
C ARG A 816 -12.14 31.90 -57.46
N ILE A 817 -12.31 33.21 -57.64
CA ILE A 817 -13.58 33.91 -57.40
C ILE A 817 -14.07 34.52 -58.72
N GLY A 818 -15.29 34.18 -59.12
CA GLY A 818 -15.88 34.58 -60.40
C GLY A 818 -16.54 35.96 -60.43
N VAL A 819 -16.62 36.67 -59.31
CA VAL A 819 -17.36 37.94 -59.20
C VAL A 819 -16.45 39.18 -59.09
N PRO A 820 -16.82 40.33 -59.70
CA PRO A 820 -16.05 41.57 -59.61
C PRO A 820 -16.19 42.26 -58.25
N GLY A 821 -15.24 43.14 -57.91
CA GLY A 821 -15.31 44.01 -56.72
C GLY A 821 -14.88 43.35 -55.41
N VAL A 822 -14.13 42.24 -55.48
CA VAL A 822 -13.58 41.53 -54.31
C VAL A 822 -12.07 41.33 -54.48
N GLN A 823 -11.31 41.59 -53.42
CA GLN A 823 -9.88 41.31 -53.33
C GLN A 823 -9.64 40.13 -52.38
N LEU A 824 -8.70 39.25 -52.74
CA LEU A 824 -8.25 38.12 -51.91
C LEU A 824 -6.82 38.38 -51.41
N ARG A 825 -6.55 38.03 -50.16
CA ARG A 825 -5.20 37.95 -49.59
C ARG A 825 -5.03 36.68 -48.78
N LEU A 826 -3.86 36.06 -48.89
CA LEU A 826 -3.47 34.88 -48.13
C LEU A 826 -2.46 35.29 -47.06
N TYR A 827 -2.67 34.85 -45.82
CA TYR A 827 -1.78 35.05 -44.70
C TYR A 827 -1.31 33.71 -44.13
N ASP A 828 -0.07 33.66 -43.64
CA ASP A 828 0.40 32.59 -42.77
C ASP A 828 -0.11 32.78 -41.32
N ILE A 829 0.15 31.78 -40.48
CA ILE A 829 -0.24 31.74 -39.07
C ILE A 829 0.39 32.86 -38.20
N ASP A 830 1.47 33.48 -38.69
CA ASP A 830 2.19 34.59 -38.04
C ASP A 830 1.72 35.98 -38.53
N ASN A 831 0.65 36.03 -39.34
CA ASN A 831 0.09 37.22 -40.00
C ASN A 831 0.95 37.80 -41.14
N ASN A 832 1.90 37.06 -41.72
CA ASN A 832 2.63 37.54 -42.89
C ASN A 832 1.81 37.27 -44.16
N VAL A 833 1.83 38.21 -45.12
CA VAL A 833 1.17 38.03 -46.42
C VAL A 833 1.97 37.05 -47.27
N VAL A 834 1.32 35.97 -47.71
CA VAL A 834 1.89 34.89 -48.52
C VAL A 834 1.59 35.09 -50.01
N ALA A 835 0.36 35.46 -50.35
CA ALA A 835 -0.09 35.69 -51.72
C ALA A 835 -1.23 36.72 -51.78
N GLU A 836 -1.40 37.38 -52.93
CA GLU A 836 -2.54 38.28 -53.19
C GLU A 836 -3.25 37.85 -54.48
N GLY A 837 -4.58 37.94 -54.50
CA GLY A 837 -5.38 37.58 -55.66
C GLY A 837 -5.11 38.48 -56.85
N VAL A 838 -4.82 37.88 -58.01
CA VAL A 838 -4.57 38.55 -59.29
C VAL A 838 -5.81 38.50 -60.19
N ALA A 839 -5.94 39.41 -61.16
CA ALA A 839 -7.12 39.47 -62.03
C ALA A 839 -7.30 38.21 -62.88
N ASN A 840 -8.50 37.61 -62.85
CA ASN A 840 -8.87 36.44 -63.63
C ASN A 840 -10.34 36.57 -64.10
N GLY A 841 -10.55 36.86 -65.38
CA GLY A 841 -11.88 37.16 -65.91
C GLY A 841 -12.54 38.35 -65.18
N PRO A 842 -13.83 38.26 -64.81
CA PRO A 842 -14.51 39.28 -64.02
C PRO A 842 -14.11 39.31 -62.53
N GLY A 843 -13.34 38.34 -62.00
CA GLY A 843 -12.95 38.28 -60.60
C GLY A 843 -11.43 38.10 -60.38
N LYS A 844 -11.04 37.26 -59.41
CA LYS A 844 -9.62 37.06 -59.00
C LYS A 844 -9.25 35.57 -58.94
N LEU A 845 -7.96 35.30 -59.12
CA LEU A 845 -7.33 34.01 -58.86
C LEU A 845 -6.29 34.20 -57.76
N LEU A 846 -6.37 33.42 -56.69
CA LEU A 846 -5.41 33.37 -55.61
C LEU A 846 -4.51 32.14 -55.80
N ASP A 847 -3.22 32.38 -55.99
CA ASP A 847 -2.22 31.34 -56.16
C ASP A 847 -1.88 30.68 -54.82
N LEU A 848 -2.02 29.35 -54.75
CA LEU A 848 -1.72 28.55 -53.55
C LEU A 848 -0.40 27.79 -53.68
N SER A 849 0.34 27.91 -54.79
CA SER A 849 1.55 27.11 -55.05
C SER A 849 2.72 27.40 -54.09
N ASN A 850 2.66 28.49 -53.32
CA ASN A 850 3.68 28.85 -52.32
C ASN A 850 3.24 28.49 -50.89
N THR A 851 2.19 27.69 -50.74
CA THR A 851 1.77 27.14 -49.45
C THR A 851 2.48 25.82 -49.17
N ASN A 852 2.72 25.52 -47.90
CA ASN A 852 3.20 24.21 -47.48
C ASN A 852 2.00 23.35 -47.09
N THR A 853 1.95 22.11 -47.57
CA THR A 853 0.89 21.16 -47.21
C THR A 853 0.78 20.98 -45.70
N GLY A 854 -0.45 20.94 -45.20
CA GLY A 854 -0.74 20.76 -43.78
C GLY A 854 -0.56 22.01 -42.91
N ASP A 855 0.14 23.05 -43.40
CA ASP A 855 0.17 24.35 -42.72
C ASP A 855 -1.21 25.04 -42.85
N VAL A 856 -1.59 25.74 -41.78
CA VAL A 856 -2.85 26.50 -41.73
C VAL A 856 -2.61 27.91 -42.25
N TYR A 857 -3.44 28.31 -43.22
CA TYR A 857 -3.43 29.64 -43.82
C TYR A 857 -4.79 30.32 -43.64
N ALA A 858 -4.77 31.65 -43.71
CA ALA A 858 -5.98 32.47 -43.66
C ALA A 858 -6.18 33.24 -44.96
N ILE A 859 -7.36 33.13 -45.56
CA ILE A 859 -7.81 33.91 -46.71
C ILE A 859 -8.66 35.06 -46.20
N GLU A 860 -8.20 36.28 -46.43
CA GLU A 860 -9.01 37.48 -46.22
C GLU A 860 -9.72 37.84 -47.53
N ILE A 861 -11.04 37.91 -47.46
CA ILE A 861 -11.93 38.29 -48.56
C ILE A 861 -12.41 39.71 -48.29
N MET A 862 -12.03 40.65 -49.14
CA MET A 862 -12.30 42.07 -48.96
C MET A 862 -13.18 42.63 -50.09
N PRO A 863 -14.36 43.17 -49.79
CA PRO A 863 -15.09 44.00 -50.75
C PRO A 863 -14.27 45.26 -51.10
N GLU A 864 -14.12 45.58 -52.39
CA GLU A 864 -13.38 46.76 -52.86
C GLU A 864 -14.15 48.07 -52.59
N GLU A 865 -15.49 48.02 -52.52
CA GLU A 865 -16.36 49.10 -52.04
C GLU A 865 -17.24 48.63 -50.87
N THR A 866 -17.35 49.43 -49.81
CA THR A 866 -18.09 49.07 -48.60
C THR A 866 -19.56 49.49 -48.70
N GLY A 867 -20.50 48.53 -48.57
CA GLY A 867 -21.93 48.83 -48.41
C GLY A 867 -22.90 47.91 -49.16
N ASP A 868 -22.46 47.27 -50.24
CA ASP A 868 -23.27 46.34 -51.06
C ASP A 868 -23.09 44.88 -50.60
N GLU A 869 -24.16 44.09 -50.70
CA GLU A 869 -24.10 42.63 -50.47
C GLU A 869 -23.59 41.95 -51.75
N ILE A 870 -22.42 41.31 -51.67
CA ILE A 870 -21.81 40.60 -52.79
C ILE A 870 -21.93 39.10 -52.53
N ALA A 871 -22.71 38.40 -53.36
CA ALA A 871 -22.70 36.94 -53.38
C ALA A 871 -21.40 36.46 -54.03
N ILE A 872 -20.65 35.64 -53.31
CA ILE A 872 -19.37 35.09 -53.73
C ILE A 872 -19.49 33.57 -53.87
N GLU A 873 -18.77 33.04 -54.85
CA GLU A 873 -18.53 31.62 -55.05
C GLU A 873 -17.01 31.44 -55.22
N LEU A 874 -16.39 30.68 -54.32
CA LEU A 874 -14.99 30.30 -54.43
C LEU A 874 -14.89 28.86 -54.94
N GLU A 875 -14.18 28.70 -56.04
CA GLU A 875 -13.92 27.42 -56.70
C GLU A 875 -12.46 27.02 -56.49
N TRP A 876 -12.22 25.80 -56.01
CA TRP A 876 -10.89 25.21 -55.91
C TRP A 876 -10.44 24.68 -57.27
N GLU A 877 -9.23 25.04 -57.69
CA GLU A 877 -8.62 24.48 -58.90
C GLU A 877 -7.75 23.27 -58.53
N ALA A 878 -8.17 22.08 -58.96
CA ALA A 878 -7.42 20.84 -58.75
C ALA A 878 -6.07 20.88 -59.49
N ALA A 879 -5.04 20.34 -58.84
CA ALA A 879 -3.72 20.11 -59.43
C ALA A 879 -3.69 18.76 -60.16
N ASP A 880 -3.01 18.70 -61.30
CA ASP A 880 -2.78 17.44 -62.02
C ASP A 880 -1.71 16.59 -61.27
N PRO A 881 -1.97 15.29 -60.99
CA PRO A 881 -0.96 14.42 -60.41
C PRO A 881 0.19 14.15 -61.39
N VAL A 882 1.39 14.01 -60.84
CA VAL A 882 2.64 13.69 -61.56
C VAL A 882 2.67 12.22 -61.98
N ASP A 883 2.18 11.33 -61.13
CA ASP A 883 2.03 9.90 -61.39
C ASP A 883 0.81 9.35 -60.63
N GLU A 884 0.17 8.30 -61.15
CA GLU A 884 -1.03 7.70 -60.53
C GLU A 884 -1.09 6.18 -60.79
N THR A 885 -1.40 5.41 -59.75
CA THR A 885 -1.52 3.95 -59.85
C THR A 885 -2.87 3.52 -60.41
N ASN A 886 -2.94 2.31 -60.98
CA ASN A 886 -4.23 1.62 -61.08
C ASN A 886 -4.66 1.12 -59.68
N ASN A 887 -5.86 0.55 -59.57
CA ASN A 887 -6.32 -0.08 -58.32
C ASN A 887 -5.31 -1.14 -57.84
N LEU A 888 -4.82 -0.95 -56.62
CA LEU A 888 -3.79 -1.79 -56.02
C LEU A 888 -4.34 -3.08 -55.38
N LEU A 889 -5.66 -3.17 -55.21
CA LEU A 889 -6.30 -4.35 -54.63
C LEU A 889 -6.56 -5.42 -55.69
N ALA A 890 -6.19 -6.65 -55.36
CA ALA A 890 -6.53 -7.85 -56.11
C ALA A 890 -7.91 -8.37 -55.68
N ASN A 891 -8.70 -8.81 -56.66
CA ASN A 891 -10.08 -9.28 -56.46
C ASN A 891 -10.95 -8.35 -55.57
N PRO A 892 -11.07 -7.06 -55.92
CA PRO A 892 -11.77 -6.08 -55.07
C PRO A 892 -13.28 -6.27 -54.96
N GLY A 893 -13.88 -7.12 -55.81
CA GLY A 893 -15.32 -7.41 -55.82
C GLY A 893 -15.67 -8.86 -55.50
N ALA A 894 -14.82 -9.56 -54.75
CA ALA A 894 -15.07 -10.93 -54.26
C ALA A 894 -15.37 -11.99 -55.34
N GLU A 895 -14.93 -11.81 -56.58
CA GLU A 895 -15.26 -12.71 -57.68
C GLU A 895 -14.53 -14.07 -57.57
N THR A 896 -15.23 -15.16 -57.87
CA THR A 896 -14.69 -16.53 -57.78
C THR A 896 -14.79 -17.30 -59.10
N THR A 897 -14.00 -18.37 -59.23
CA THR A 897 -14.11 -19.36 -60.31
C THR A 897 -14.55 -20.72 -59.74
N PHE A 898 -15.86 -20.90 -59.51
CA PHE A 898 -16.61 -22.15 -59.23
C PHE A 898 -15.89 -23.32 -58.52
N GLY A 899 -16.36 -23.71 -57.31
CA GLY A 899 -16.34 -25.13 -56.91
C GLY A 899 -16.17 -25.57 -55.46
N ASP A 900 -16.08 -24.69 -54.46
CA ASP A 900 -16.04 -25.13 -53.05
C ASP A 900 -16.77 -24.11 -52.14
N PRO A 901 -17.88 -24.48 -51.47
CA PRO A 901 -18.58 -23.60 -50.55
C PRO A 901 -17.88 -23.44 -49.18
N ASP A 902 -16.79 -24.18 -48.90
CA ASP A 902 -16.14 -24.21 -47.57
C ASP A 902 -14.65 -23.85 -47.55
N SER A 903 -14.07 -23.17 -48.56
CA SER A 903 -12.65 -22.77 -48.49
C SER A 903 -12.24 -21.68 -49.49
N ASP A 904 -11.79 -20.55 -48.93
CA ASP A 904 -10.94 -19.47 -49.49
C ASP A 904 -11.62 -18.31 -50.26
N ILE A 905 -11.46 -17.10 -49.73
CA ILE A 905 -11.77 -15.82 -50.39
C ILE A 905 -10.56 -15.43 -51.26
N PRO A 906 -10.62 -15.51 -52.61
CA PRO A 906 -9.42 -15.38 -53.44
C PRO A 906 -8.74 -14.02 -53.28
N SER A 907 -7.42 -14.04 -53.07
CA SER A 907 -6.56 -12.87 -52.83
C SER A 907 -6.73 -12.18 -51.47
N TRP A 908 -7.59 -12.67 -50.59
CA TRP A 908 -7.81 -12.13 -49.25
C TRP A 908 -7.54 -13.21 -48.20
N THR A 909 -6.86 -12.82 -47.12
CA THR A 909 -6.56 -13.69 -45.99
C THR A 909 -7.66 -13.53 -44.95
N ILE A 910 -8.30 -14.63 -44.54
CA ILE A 910 -9.23 -14.63 -43.40
C ILE A 910 -8.41 -14.56 -42.12
N THR A 911 -8.67 -13.56 -41.27
CA THR A 911 -7.97 -13.37 -39.99
C THR A 911 -8.81 -13.78 -38.79
N GLU A 912 -10.15 -13.66 -38.88
CA GLU A 912 -11.07 -14.02 -37.81
C GLU A 912 -12.47 -14.36 -38.35
N GLY A 913 -13.19 -15.23 -37.63
CA GLY A 913 -14.55 -15.65 -38.01
C GLY A 913 -14.60 -16.49 -39.29
N GLU A 914 -15.81 -16.59 -39.85
CA GLU A 914 -16.09 -17.35 -41.08
C GLU A 914 -16.71 -16.42 -42.15
N PRO A 915 -15.98 -15.38 -42.62
CA PRO A 915 -16.49 -14.55 -43.71
C PRO A 915 -16.62 -15.39 -44.97
N THR A 916 -17.62 -15.07 -45.79
CA THR A 916 -17.93 -15.84 -47.00
C THR A 916 -18.09 -14.93 -48.21
N ILE A 917 -18.22 -15.56 -49.38
CA ILE A 917 -18.59 -14.89 -50.61
C ILE A 917 -20.08 -15.12 -50.83
N PHE A 918 -20.83 -14.02 -50.90
CA PHE A 918 -22.25 -14.04 -51.17
C PHE A 918 -22.52 -13.84 -52.66
N PHE A 919 -23.67 -14.29 -53.12
CA PHE A 919 -24.12 -14.12 -54.50
C PHE A 919 -25.23 -13.09 -54.53
N TYR A 920 -25.13 -12.09 -55.41
CA TYR A 920 -26.29 -11.23 -55.66
C TYR A 920 -27.48 -12.10 -56.11
N ASN A 921 -28.54 -12.13 -55.31
CA ASN A 921 -29.70 -13.00 -55.54
C ASN A 921 -30.99 -12.31 -55.09
N ASP A 922 -32.14 -12.81 -55.57
CA ASP A 922 -33.45 -12.21 -55.29
C ASP A 922 -34.07 -12.71 -53.94
N GLU A 923 -33.29 -13.39 -53.08
CA GLU A 923 -33.76 -13.86 -51.77
C GLU A 923 -33.68 -12.74 -50.72
N PRO A 924 -34.55 -12.74 -49.69
CA PRO A 924 -34.61 -11.68 -48.68
C PRO A 924 -33.38 -11.59 -47.75
N GLN A 925 -32.36 -12.41 -47.98
CA GLN A 925 -31.17 -12.56 -47.12
C GLN A 925 -29.99 -11.69 -47.57
N GLY A 926 -30.13 -10.86 -48.61
CA GLY A 926 -29.07 -9.94 -49.01
C GLY A 926 -29.38 -9.15 -50.29
N PRO A 927 -28.44 -8.33 -50.78
CA PRO A 927 -28.61 -7.51 -51.98
C PRO A 927 -28.78 -8.34 -53.27
N SER A 928 -29.66 -7.88 -54.16
CA SER A 928 -29.88 -8.40 -55.50
C SER A 928 -29.14 -7.59 -56.58
N LEU A 929 -29.17 -8.07 -57.82
CA LEU A 929 -28.59 -7.34 -58.96
C LEU A 929 -29.36 -6.05 -59.32
N THR A 930 -30.57 -5.87 -58.79
CA THR A 930 -31.39 -4.67 -59.04
C THR A 930 -31.34 -3.64 -57.93
N ASP A 931 -30.78 -4.01 -56.79
CA ASP A 931 -30.67 -3.12 -55.63
C ASP A 931 -29.52 -2.11 -55.80
N GLU A 932 -29.55 -1.03 -55.03
CA GLU A 932 -28.51 0.01 -55.07
C GLU A 932 -27.13 -0.58 -54.75
N GLY A 933 -26.10 -0.15 -55.50
CA GLY A 933 -24.77 -0.75 -55.46
C GLY A 933 -23.96 -0.40 -56.71
N PRO A 934 -22.76 -1.00 -56.89
CA PRO A 934 -21.87 -0.63 -57.97
C PRO A 934 -22.48 -0.85 -59.37
N ASP A 935 -22.36 0.14 -60.25
CA ASP A 935 -22.83 0.04 -61.66
C ASP A 935 -22.09 -1.04 -62.47
N ASN A 936 -20.86 -1.36 -62.06
CA ASN A 936 -19.96 -2.33 -62.66
C ASN A 936 -19.76 -3.57 -61.77
N ARG A 937 -20.73 -3.92 -60.92
CA ARG A 937 -20.68 -5.11 -60.05
C ARG A 937 -20.59 -6.41 -60.86
N GLY A 938 -19.93 -7.41 -60.29
CA GLY A 938 -19.94 -8.76 -60.84
C GLY A 938 -21.11 -9.59 -60.33
N MET A 939 -20.89 -10.87 -60.04
CA MET A 939 -21.93 -11.78 -59.53
C MET A 939 -21.82 -12.00 -58.03
N HIS A 940 -20.72 -11.57 -57.40
CA HIS A 940 -20.39 -11.88 -56.02
C HIS A 940 -20.08 -10.61 -55.23
N LEU A 941 -20.10 -10.75 -53.90
CA LEU A 941 -19.67 -9.73 -52.96
C LEU A 941 -19.16 -10.38 -51.67
N PHE A 942 -18.38 -9.65 -50.87
CA PHE A 942 -17.93 -10.13 -49.56
C PHE A 942 -19.09 -10.07 -48.56
N SER A 943 -19.16 -11.05 -47.67
CA SER A 943 -20.18 -11.13 -46.61
C SER A 943 -19.58 -11.57 -45.28
N GLY A 944 -20.17 -11.08 -44.19
CA GLY A 944 -19.83 -11.46 -42.82
C GLY A 944 -19.98 -12.96 -42.51
N GLY A 945 -20.81 -13.68 -43.26
CA GLY A 945 -20.92 -15.13 -43.18
C GLY A 945 -21.69 -15.63 -41.95
N PRO A 946 -21.69 -16.95 -41.66
CA PRO A 946 -22.44 -17.54 -40.56
C PRO A 946 -21.94 -17.15 -39.15
N ALA A 947 -20.82 -16.44 -39.04
CA ALA A 947 -20.32 -15.94 -37.76
C ALA A 947 -21.16 -14.74 -37.29
N THR A 948 -22.04 -14.97 -36.32
CA THR A 948 -23.17 -14.07 -35.99
C THR A 948 -22.80 -12.70 -35.40
N SER A 949 -21.57 -12.50 -34.91
CA SER A 949 -21.18 -11.23 -34.28
C SER A 949 -19.99 -10.55 -34.95
N PHE A 950 -19.12 -11.31 -35.61
CA PHE A 950 -17.82 -10.79 -36.07
C PHE A 950 -17.13 -11.71 -37.08
N SER A 951 -16.61 -11.15 -38.17
CA SER A 951 -15.64 -11.81 -39.05
C SER A 951 -14.75 -10.80 -39.77
N GLN A 952 -13.59 -11.23 -40.27
CA GLN A 952 -12.57 -10.31 -40.80
C GLN A 952 -11.71 -10.93 -41.90
N ILE A 953 -11.43 -10.12 -42.94
CA ILE A 953 -10.49 -10.44 -44.02
C ILE A 953 -9.48 -9.31 -44.28
N GLN A 954 -8.32 -9.66 -44.80
CA GLN A 954 -7.21 -8.73 -45.05
C GLN A 954 -6.48 -8.97 -46.38
N GLN A 955 -5.98 -7.90 -47.00
CA GLN A 955 -5.05 -7.95 -48.12
C GLN A 955 -3.88 -7.00 -47.89
N SER A 956 -2.66 -7.50 -48.10
CA SER A 956 -1.42 -6.74 -47.94
C SER A 956 -0.89 -6.32 -49.32
N VAL A 957 -0.62 -5.03 -49.49
CA VAL A 957 -0.18 -4.38 -50.74
C VAL A 957 1.21 -3.78 -50.53
N ALA A 958 2.21 -4.37 -51.17
CA ALA A 958 3.56 -3.80 -51.19
C ALA A 958 3.63 -2.58 -52.13
N ILE A 959 4.25 -1.50 -51.67
CA ILE A 959 4.41 -0.26 -52.44
C ILE A 959 5.44 -0.45 -53.58
N ASP A 960 5.16 0.11 -54.76
CA ASP A 960 6.13 0.15 -55.85
C ASP A 960 7.37 0.98 -55.42
N PRO A 961 8.59 0.43 -55.52
CA PRO A 961 9.81 1.16 -55.20
C PRO A 961 9.96 2.53 -55.89
N SER A 962 9.29 2.79 -57.01
CA SER A 962 9.29 4.11 -57.65
C SER A 962 8.62 5.20 -56.83
N LEU A 963 7.63 4.86 -55.99
CA LEU A 963 6.84 5.81 -55.19
C LEU A 963 7.44 6.10 -53.81
N LEU A 964 8.39 5.27 -53.33
CA LEU A 964 8.94 5.39 -51.98
C LEU A 964 9.56 6.77 -51.70
N ALA A 965 10.32 7.31 -52.66
CA ALA A 965 10.94 8.63 -52.50
C ALA A 965 9.91 9.76 -52.42
N ALA A 966 8.78 9.62 -53.13
CA ALA A 966 7.69 10.58 -53.10
C ALA A 966 6.86 10.46 -51.81
N ILE A 967 6.62 9.25 -51.32
CA ILE A 967 5.98 8.98 -50.03
C ILE A 967 6.82 9.58 -48.89
N ASP A 968 8.14 9.34 -48.88
CA ASP A 968 9.04 9.88 -47.85
C ASP A 968 9.12 11.42 -47.91
N ALA A 969 8.81 12.01 -49.06
CA ALA A 969 8.69 13.46 -49.24
C ALA A 969 7.27 14.01 -48.94
N GLY A 970 6.32 13.15 -48.54
CA GLY A 970 4.93 13.53 -48.28
C GLY A 970 4.16 13.98 -49.53
N LEU A 971 4.50 13.44 -50.70
CA LEU A 971 3.95 13.85 -52.00
C LEU A 971 2.85 12.94 -52.54
N VAL A 972 2.62 11.80 -51.91
CA VAL A 972 1.69 10.78 -52.40
C VAL A 972 0.41 10.79 -51.57
N LYS A 973 -0.73 10.97 -52.24
CA LYS A 973 -2.07 10.85 -51.65
C LYS A 973 -2.65 9.50 -52.00
N PHE A 974 -3.31 8.84 -51.06
CA PHE A 974 -4.14 7.67 -51.36
C PHE A 974 -5.60 8.09 -51.52
N ARG A 975 -6.33 7.32 -52.32
CA ARG A 975 -7.78 7.32 -52.41
C ARG A 975 -8.24 5.88 -52.18
N PHE A 976 -8.98 5.66 -51.11
CA PHE A 976 -9.58 4.38 -50.79
C PHE A 976 -11.09 4.50 -50.86
N SER A 977 -11.74 3.67 -51.67
CA SER A 977 -13.20 3.65 -51.80
C SER A 977 -13.73 2.22 -51.80
N ALA A 978 -15.00 2.07 -51.45
CA ALA A 978 -15.71 0.81 -51.46
C ALA A 978 -17.21 1.04 -51.58
N PHE A 979 -17.95 0.02 -51.97
CA PHE A 979 -19.39 -0.04 -51.75
C PHE A 979 -19.65 -0.89 -50.50
N LEU A 980 -20.21 -0.29 -49.46
CA LEU A 980 -20.52 -0.95 -48.19
C LEU A 980 -22.03 -0.96 -47.96
N GLY A 981 -22.55 -2.01 -47.32
CA GLY A 981 -23.99 -2.13 -47.14
C GLY A 981 -24.42 -3.31 -46.29
N GLY A 982 -25.72 -3.59 -46.35
CA GLY A 982 -26.38 -4.61 -45.54
C GLY A 982 -27.72 -5.05 -46.13
N SER A 983 -28.41 -5.96 -45.44
CA SER A 983 -29.76 -6.41 -45.80
C SER A 983 -30.84 -5.58 -45.09
N LEU A 984 -31.92 -5.20 -45.79
CA LEU A 984 -33.13 -4.56 -45.25
C LEU A 984 -32.86 -3.56 -44.09
N ASP A 985 -33.53 -3.74 -42.96
CA ASP A 985 -33.37 -2.96 -41.74
C ASP A 985 -32.33 -3.53 -40.75
N ASP A 986 -31.52 -4.50 -41.18
CA ASP A 986 -30.53 -5.16 -40.31
C ASP A 986 -29.33 -4.26 -39.99
N SER A 987 -28.99 -4.18 -38.71
CA SER A 987 -27.95 -3.32 -38.14
C SER A 987 -26.52 -3.73 -38.47
N ASP A 988 -26.36 -4.87 -39.13
CA ASP A 988 -25.09 -5.41 -39.59
C ASP A 988 -24.38 -4.42 -40.53
N HIS A 989 -23.07 -4.25 -40.32
CA HIS A 989 -22.30 -3.29 -41.09
C HIS A 989 -20.84 -3.72 -41.27
N THR A 990 -20.25 -3.25 -42.38
CA THR A 990 -18.84 -3.45 -42.70
C THR A 990 -18.03 -2.22 -42.29
N VAL A 991 -16.89 -2.45 -41.64
CA VAL A 991 -15.84 -1.46 -41.38
C VAL A 991 -14.66 -1.77 -42.30
N ALA A 992 -14.36 -0.83 -43.21
CA ALA A 992 -13.24 -0.95 -44.15
C ALA A 992 -12.10 -0.03 -43.73
N THR A 993 -10.91 -0.60 -43.54
CA THR A 993 -9.75 0.09 -42.95
C THR A 993 -8.51 -0.07 -43.81
N VAL A 994 -7.73 1.00 -43.94
CA VAL A 994 -6.39 1.03 -44.54
C VAL A 994 -5.38 1.34 -43.45
N THR A 995 -4.41 0.46 -43.25
CA THR A 995 -3.31 0.64 -42.31
C THR A 995 -1.99 0.75 -43.07
N PHE A 996 -1.26 1.83 -42.87
CA PHE A 996 0.04 2.07 -43.48
C PHE A 996 1.14 1.49 -42.60
N GLN A 997 2.07 0.72 -43.17
CA GLN A 997 3.10 0.01 -42.41
C GLN A 997 4.52 0.29 -42.93
N ASN A 998 5.46 0.37 -41.99
CA ASN A 998 6.89 0.44 -42.33
C ASN A 998 7.46 -0.95 -42.70
N GLY A 999 8.75 -1.00 -43.04
CA GLY A 999 9.42 -2.24 -43.44
C GLY A 999 9.57 -3.29 -42.33
N MET A 1000 9.13 -3.00 -41.11
CA MET A 1000 9.05 -3.91 -39.96
C MET A 1000 7.60 -4.28 -39.61
N GLU A 1001 6.62 -3.94 -40.47
CA GLU A 1001 5.18 -4.15 -40.28
C GLU A 1001 4.55 -3.33 -39.14
N GLU A 1002 5.23 -2.30 -38.63
CA GLU A 1002 4.67 -1.39 -37.62
C GLU A 1002 3.72 -0.38 -38.27
N ALA A 1003 2.54 -0.17 -37.67
CA ALA A 1003 1.55 0.78 -38.17
C ALA A 1003 2.04 2.23 -38.00
N LEU A 1004 2.04 2.98 -39.10
CA LEU A 1004 2.40 4.39 -39.20
C LEU A 1004 1.17 5.30 -39.22
N GLY A 1005 0.02 4.76 -39.63
CA GLY A 1005 -1.24 5.47 -39.70
C GLY A 1005 -2.37 4.53 -40.12
N GLU A 1006 -3.60 4.93 -39.85
CA GLU A 1006 -4.79 4.16 -40.16
C GLU A 1006 -5.92 5.09 -40.62
N VAL A 1007 -6.66 4.68 -41.64
CA VAL A 1007 -7.84 5.39 -42.13
C VAL A 1007 -9.00 4.42 -42.29
N ILE A 1008 -10.15 4.79 -41.77
CA ILE A 1008 -11.39 4.00 -41.77
C ILE A 1008 -12.40 4.70 -42.67
N LEU A 1009 -13.03 3.96 -43.59
CA LEU A 1009 -14.13 4.49 -44.41
C LEU A 1009 -15.37 4.74 -43.54
N PRO A 1010 -16.21 5.72 -43.89
CA PRO A 1010 -17.54 5.83 -43.31
C PRO A 1010 -18.29 4.50 -43.41
N THR A 1011 -18.95 4.09 -42.33
CA THR A 1011 -19.83 2.92 -42.35
C THR A 1011 -21.19 3.28 -42.93
N VAL A 1012 -21.87 2.31 -43.51
CA VAL A 1012 -23.22 2.47 -44.11
C VAL A 1012 -24.23 1.77 -43.21
N THR A 1013 -25.18 2.52 -42.66
CA THR A 1013 -26.22 2.00 -41.76
C THR A 1013 -27.51 1.66 -42.52
N PRO A 1014 -28.48 0.96 -41.90
CA PRO A 1014 -29.81 0.76 -42.50
C PRO A 1014 -30.52 2.05 -42.86
N ALA A 1015 -30.35 3.10 -42.05
CA ALA A 1015 -30.97 4.39 -42.30
C ALA A 1015 -30.41 5.07 -43.54
N ASP A 1016 -29.11 4.91 -43.82
CA ASP A 1016 -28.48 5.47 -45.02
C ASP A 1016 -29.01 4.79 -46.29
N ARG A 1017 -29.39 3.51 -46.19
CA ARG A 1017 -29.99 2.70 -47.26
C ARG A 1017 -31.52 2.80 -47.34
N ASP A 1018 -32.14 3.74 -46.63
CA ASP A 1018 -33.61 3.85 -46.50
C ASP A 1018 -34.31 2.54 -46.00
N ASN A 1019 -33.57 1.68 -45.28
CA ASN A 1019 -33.96 0.32 -44.84
C ASN A 1019 -34.22 -0.68 -45.98
N GLU A 1020 -33.63 -0.45 -47.15
CA GLU A 1020 -33.64 -1.39 -48.28
C GLU A 1020 -32.30 -2.10 -48.39
N SER A 1021 -32.28 -3.37 -48.83
CA SER A 1021 -31.02 -4.07 -49.12
C SER A 1021 -30.24 -3.35 -50.21
N GLY A 1022 -28.93 -3.19 -50.04
CA GLY A 1022 -28.10 -2.50 -51.02
C GLY A 1022 -26.74 -2.07 -50.46
N LEU A 1023 -25.87 -1.55 -51.32
CA LEU A 1023 -24.57 -0.98 -50.96
C LEU A 1023 -24.44 0.46 -51.45
N LEU A 1024 -23.86 1.33 -50.63
CA LEU A 1024 -23.63 2.73 -50.96
C LEU A 1024 -22.13 3.01 -51.10
N PRO A 1025 -21.73 3.92 -52.02
CA PRO A 1025 -20.34 4.27 -52.20
C PRO A 1025 -19.82 5.09 -51.02
N VAL A 1026 -18.68 4.69 -50.48
CA VAL A 1026 -17.93 5.41 -49.44
C VAL A 1026 -16.48 5.56 -49.86
N GLU A 1027 -15.86 6.68 -49.46
CA GLU A 1027 -14.49 7.02 -49.85
C GLU A 1027 -13.79 7.82 -48.76
N ALA A 1028 -12.47 7.64 -48.66
CA ALA A 1028 -11.56 8.49 -47.91
C ALA A 1028 -10.27 8.71 -48.72
N SER A 1029 -9.67 9.87 -48.55
CA SER A 1029 -8.38 10.20 -49.16
C SER A 1029 -7.52 11.00 -48.20
N ASP A 1030 -6.23 10.68 -48.10
CA ASP A 1030 -5.25 11.42 -47.30
C ASP A 1030 -3.83 11.17 -47.83
N TYR A 1031 -2.82 11.85 -47.29
CA TYR A 1031 -1.42 11.58 -47.61
C TYR A 1031 -0.95 10.26 -47.00
N VAL A 1032 -0.16 9.52 -47.78
CA VAL A 1032 0.51 8.31 -47.32
C VAL A 1032 1.60 8.69 -46.31
N PRO A 1033 1.63 8.12 -45.09
CA PRO A 1033 2.65 8.42 -44.09
C PRO A 1033 4.09 8.15 -44.58
N GLU A 1034 5.04 9.02 -44.20
CA GLU A 1034 6.47 8.82 -44.46
C GLU A 1034 6.96 7.46 -43.93
N GLY A 1035 7.80 6.76 -44.69
CA GLY A 1035 8.30 5.43 -44.33
C GLY A 1035 7.35 4.28 -44.63
N THR A 1036 6.19 4.54 -45.23
CA THR A 1036 5.27 3.48 -45.68
C THR A 1036 5.91 2.65 -46.79
N THR A 1037 6.03 1.35 -46.54
CA THR A 1037 6.50 0.37 -47.55
C THR A 1037 5.45 -0.68 -47.87
N ASN A 1038 4.42 -0.79 -47.03
CA ASN A 1038 3.32 -1.73 -47.17
C ASN A 1038 2.00 -1.09 -46.74
N ILE A 1039 0.90 -1.44 -47.41
CA ILE A 1039 -0.45 -1.02 -47.04
C ILE A 1039 -1.27 -2.28 -46.75
N LEU A 1040 -1.84 -2.37 -45.56
CA LEU A 1040 -2.74 -3.44 -45.16
C LEU A 1040 -4.19 -2.94 -45.24
N VAL A 1041 -5.00 -3.56 -46.09
CA VAL A 1041 -6.43 -3.29 -46.18
C VAL A 1041 -7.19 -4.37 -45.43
N THR A 1042 -8.05 -3.97 -44.49
CA THR A 1042 -8.84 -4.85 -43.64
C THR A 1042 -10.33 -4.56 -43.84
N LEU A 1043 -11.12 -5.61 -44.07
CA LEU A 1043 -12.58 -5.56 -43.97
C LEU A 1043 -13.01 -6.32 -42.73
N THR A 1044 -13.75 -5.64 -41.86
CA THR A 1044 -14.34 -6.22 -40.65
C THR A 1044 -15.85 -6.18 -40.78
N PHE A 1045 -16.50 -7.32 -40.66
CA PHE A 1045 -17.95 -7.47 -40.71
C PHE A 1045 -18.47 -7.61 -39.29
N VAL A 1046 -19.34 -6.69 -38.87
CA VAL A 1046 -19.87 -6.64 -37.50
C VAL A 1046 -21.36 -6.99 -37.55
N GLY A 1047 -21.70 -8.09 -36.88
CA GLY A 1047 -23.06 -8.63 -36.82
C GLY A 1047 -23.82 -8.24 -35.54
N GLY A 1048 -25.13 -8.08 -35.67
CA GLY A 1048 -26.11 -7.76 -34.63
C GLY A 1048 -26.86 -8.98 -34.09
N GLU A 1049 -28.19 -8.90 -33.97
CA GLU A 1049 -29.03 -10.02 -33.52
C GLU A 1049 -29.47 -10.90 -34.71
N GLY A 1050 -28.86 -12.09 -34.88
CA GLY A 1050 -29.22 -13.01 -35.97
C GLY A 1050 -28.36 -14.28 -36.00
N ASP A 1051 -28.68 -15.20 -36.92
CA ASP A 1051 -27.93 -16.44 -37.17
C ASP A 1051 -26.90 -16.29 -38.33
N TYR A 1052 -26.83 -15.13 -38.96
CA TYR A 1052 -25.94 -14.81 -40.08
C TYR A 1052 -25.58 -13.32 -40.03
N ASN A 1053 -24.36 -12.98 -40.43
CA ASN A 1053 -23.88 -11.60 -40.48
C ASN A 1053 -24.05 -11.02 -41.90
N ASP A 1054 -25.10 -10.22 -42.06
CA ASP A 1054 -25.58 -9.60 -43.29
C ASP A 1054 -24.84 -8.29 -43.62
N ALA A 1055 -23.62 -8.10 -43.11
CA ALA A 1055 -22.73 -7.03 -43.54
C ALA A 1055 -22.07 -7.38 -44.88
N PHE A 1056 -22.12 -6.46 -45.84
CA PHE A 1056 -21.60 -6.69 -47.19
C PHE A 1056 -20.60 -5.62 -47.65
N ALA A 1057 -19.68 -6.01 -48.55
CA ALA A 1057 -18.76 -5.10 -49.24
C ALA A 1057 -18.48 -5.55 -50.68
N ASP A 1058 -18.33 -4.59 -51.59
CA ASP A 1058 -18.04 -4.84 -53.00
C ASP A 1058 -17.22 -3.69 -53.63
N ASN A 1059 -16.57 -3.96 -54.78
CA ASN A 1059 -15.84 -3.03 -55.62
C ASN A 1059 -14.91 -2.06 -54.87
N LEU A 1060 -14.03 -2.60 -54.02
CA LEU A 1060 -13.00 -1.81 -53.35
C LEU A 1060 -11.99 -1.21 -54.34
N GLU A 1061 -11.54 0.02 -54.10
CA GLU A 1061 -10.49 0.66 -54.89
C GLU A 1061 -9.49 1.38 -54.00
N LEU A 1062 -8.22 1.03 -54.13
CA LEU A 1062 -7.10 1.75 -53.51
C LEU A 1062 -6.17 2.27 -54.61
N VAL A 1063 -6.09 3.59 -54.75
CA VAL A 1063 -5.25 4.30 -55.74
C VAL A 1063 -4.29 5.24 -55.02
N LEU A 1064 -3.07 5.37 -55.52
CA LEU A 1064 -2.08 6.34 -55.05
C LEU A 1064 -1.76 7.35 -56.16
N SER A 1065 -1.74 8.64 -55.82
CA SER A 1065 -1.46 9.75 -56.73
C SER A 1065 -0.32 10.60 -56.17
N GLU A 1066 0.77 10.75 -56.93
CA GLU A 1066 1.91 11.62 -56.60
C GLU A 1066 1.65 13.05 -57.09
N TYR A 1067 1.89 14.06 -56.25
CA TYR A 1067 1.79 15.47 -56.61
C TYR A 1067 3.15 16.17 -56.59
N ALA A 1068 3.27 17.29 -57.32
CA ALA A 1068 4.50 18.06 -57.35
C ALA A 1068 4.85 18.68 -55.96
N PRO A 1069 6.14 18.86 -55.63
CA PRO A 1069 6.61 19.39 -54.34
C PRO A 1069 6.06 20.75 -53.92
#